data_AF-A0AAD5M7J0-F1
#
_entry.id   AF-A0AAD5M7J0-F1
#
_cell.length_a   1.000
_cell.length_b   1.000
_cell.length_c   1.000
_cell.angle_alpha   90.00
_cell.angle_beta   90.00
_cell.angle_gamma   90.00
#
_symmetry.space_group_name_H-M   'P 1'
#
loop_
_entity.id
_entity.type
_entity.pdbx_description
1 polymer ?
#
loop_
_entity_poly.entity_id
_entity_poly.type
_entity_poly.pdbx_seq_one_letter_code
_entity_poly.pdbx_strand_id
1 'polypeptide(L)'
;MNSLHRIALSALALASLQARAALAGDAVASGLLRGRDTRLWDPDFLIADADAATDVVAQVICATPEAASYFGFKCLAPSTPTTAPGTSAPSPSTAKPGAPSTAKPGAPSPAPTPGPTVSKTATYNLHALAIGDWGVDLGLGSCCNKYRKTGVDNEAYYKDQQAQPNVAYLLAQSAQQLQPKVVIGHGDSFYWNGMGSEDVQYRFERSFEAMYSHPSLRDIKWVNVMGNHDYGGSMFICGKYDNQFHECASTADLLKQLDEKFTRQSKYVSPNGDRWKMPARYYVETLQDPASGVTVEIYNVDTNAATVHGGEQICCQCYGYFLKYGGDVKCNSVHRGHKYCAGGNNAMFDACLDKLQGWQDDALRQLARDAKASTATWKIVNSHYSPHFHMEPAMMEQWFKVLDDTGVQLFINGHTHAESHEYGDFKTHFVTNGAGGGIQSESIGSPPPYVTNVKTVWIGADAPYGFFELSFAKEQMRIRFRTFDENWKFDKNIANTVRGGSKVDHCWLIPVLASRPKHSHAPCDASAPTAEPHACGHRPHDEVGCAAEPADAHAAAPRQERDERASESLVRAFLSLQERRVEIYRQFEAGFKQHQATAGFQSFCSEITLQFAHVSAQINGIEGTLRSRGLAALADLLRRVQVQEKEKLVLTSALLVEKMRLADQARCPEPDDSVAALLERSIVSMCKQQQAVIERINELLEEIRMELLELIADE
;
A
#
# COMPACT_ATOMS: atom_id res chain seq x y z
N MET A 1 4.76 -8.87 23.18
CA MET A 1 4.70 -10.35 22.98
C MET A 1 3.65 -10.62 21.90
N ASN A 2 3.74 -11.60 20.99
CA ASN A 2 4.86 -12.53 20.71
C ASN A 2 4.88 -12.93 19.20
N SER A 3 5.47 -12.09 18.34
CA SER A 3 5.52 -12.33 16.88
C SER A 3 6.42 -13.52 16.48
N LEU A 4 7.55 -13.69 17.19
CA LEU A 4 8.54 -14.75 16.93
C LEU A 4 7.98 -16.17 17.04
N HIS A 5 6.94 -16.37 17.87
CA HIS A 5 6.34 -17.68 18.08
C HIS A 5 5.56 -18.17 16.85
N ARG A 6 4.84 -17.27 16.15
CA ARG A 6 3.97 -17.65 15.02
C ARG A 6 4.77 -18.11 13.79
N ILE A 7 5.86 -17.40 13.46
CA ILE A 7 6.69 -17.68 12.28
C ILE A 7 7.35 -19.08 12.39
N ALA A 8 7.81 -19.45 13.59
CA ALA A 8 8.41 -20.76 13.82
C ALA A 8 7.39 -21.92 13.65
N LEU A 9 6.14 -21.78 14.12
CA LEU A 9 5.09 -22.77 13.81
C LEU A 9 4.82 -22.85 12.30
N SER A 10 4.69 -21.72 11.59
CA SER A 10 4.38 -21.71 10.15
C SER A 10 5.44 -22.44 9.31
N ALA A 11 6.72 -22.16 9.54
CA ALA A 11 7.83 -22.80 8.81
C ALA A 11 7.87 -24.32 9.00
N LEU A 12 7.38 -24.80 10.15
CA LEU A 12 7.53 -26.19 10.59
C LEU A 12 6.25 -27.03 10.38
N ALA A 13 5.07 -26.40 10.39
CA ALA A 13 3.84 -27.00 9.88
C ALA A 13 3.97 -27.31 8.38
N LEU A 14 4.55 -26.40 7.60
CA LEU A 14 4.81 -26.60 6.16
C LEU A 14 5.68 -27.85 5.90
N ALA A 15 6.77 -28.01 6.66
CA ALA A 15 7.64 -29.18 6.55
C ALA A 15 6.91 -30.49 6.91
N SER A 16 5.99 -30.45 7.88
CA SER A 16 5.12 -31.59 8.22
C SER A 16 4.09 -31.95 7.15
N LEU A 17 3.68 -31.02 6.28
CA LEU A 17 2.81 -31.32 5.14
C LEU A 17 3.58 -31.99 4.00
N GLN A 18 4.77 -31.49 3.66
CA GLN A 18 5.57 -32.02 2.54
C GLN A 18 6.00 -33.48 2.79
N ALA A 19 6.36 -33.83 4.03
CA ALA A 19 6.70 -35.21 4.42
C ALA A 19 5.56 -36.23 4.21
N ARG A 20 4.28 -35.81 4.27
CA ARG A 20 3.14 -36.70 4.01
C ARG A 20 2.97 -37.05 2.53
N ALA A 21 3.28 -36.13 1.62
CA ALA A 21 3.14 -36.38 0.18
C ALA A 21 4.05 -37.52 -0.31
N ALA A 22 5.26 -37.62 0.25
CA ALA A 22 6.23 -38.68 -0.06
C ALA A 22 5.81 -40.09 0.42
N LEU A 23 4.84 -40.20 1.33
CA LEU A 23 4.40 -41.47 1.92
C LEU A 23 3.11 -42.04 1.32
N ALA A 24 2.37 -41.27 0.52
CA ALA A 24 1.00 -41.61 0.13
C ALA A 24 0.89 -42.60 -1.05
N GLY A 25 1.85 -42.60 -1.99
CA GLY A 25 2.04 -43.67 -2.99
C GLY A 25 0.90 -43.92 -4.00
N ASP A 26 -0.11 -43.05 -4.11
CA ASP A 26 -1.31 -43.31 -4.92
C ASP A 26 -1.28 -42.63 -6.30
N ALA A 27 -1.62 -43.38 -7.34
CA ALA A 27 -1.31 -43.07 -8.73
C ALA A 27 -2.16 -41.94 -9.33
N VAL A 28 -3.30 -41.58 -8.73
CA VAL A 28 -4.21 -40.55 -9.25
C VAL A 28 -3.65 -39.12 -9.07
N ALA A 29 -2.71 -38.91 -8.14
CA ALA A 29 -2.01 -37.63 -7.98
C ALA A 29 -0.91 -37.36 -9.04
N SER A 30 -0.61 -38.34 -9.91
CA SER A 30 0.53 -38.31 -10.86
C SER A 30 0.43 -37.26 -11.99
N GLY A 31 -0.60 -36.41 -12.00
CA GLY A 31 -0.76 -35.31 -12.94
C GLY A 31 0.09 -34.07 -12.62
N LEU A 32 0.39 -33.80 -11.35
CA LEU A 32 1.21 -32.64 -10.95
C LEU A 32 2.72 -32.94 -10.90
N LEU A 33 3.11 -34.21 -10.85
CA LEU A 33 4.50 -34.65 -10.59
C LEU A 33 5.24 -35.07 -11.87
N ARG A 34 5.29 -34.17 -12.88
CA ARG A 34 6.17 -34.31 -14.06
C ARG A 34 6.84 -32.97 -14.46
N GLY A 35 7.76 -32.51 -13.60
CA GLY A 35 8.95 -31.74 -14.01
C GLY A 35 8.73 -30.36 -14.65
N ARG A 36 7.94 -29.46 -14.04
CA ARG A 36 7.91 -28.02 -14.40
C ARG A 36 7.75 -27.05 -13.22
N ASP A 37 8.02 -27.47 -11.99
CA ASP A 37 8.01 -26.55 -10.83
C ASP A 37 9.42 -26.01 -10.56
N THR A 38 9.66 -24.76 -10.95
CA THR A 38 10.93 -24.06 -10.78
C THR A 38 10.88 -23.03 -9.64
N ARG A 39 9.88 -23.09 -8.75
CA ARG A 39 9.71 -22.12 -7.65
C ARG A 39 10.82 -22.26 -6.60
N LEU A 40 11.51 -21.16 -6.34
CA LEU A 40 12.28 -20.96 -5.11
C LEU A 40 11.33 -20.83 -3.91
N TRP A 41 11.84 -21.04 -2.70
CA TRP A 41 11.04 -21.02 -1.47
C TRP A 41 10.54 -19.60 -1.12
N ASP A 42 9.21 -19.42 -1.08
CA ASP A 42 8.51 -18.23 -0.55
C ASP A 42 7.68 -18.67 0.69
N PRO A 43 7.93 -18.12 1.90
CA PRO A 43 7.21 -18.49 3.11
C PRO A 43 5.76 -17.98 3.18
N ASP A 44 5.35 -17.05 2.32
CA ASP A 44 3.98 -16.49 2.32
C ASP A 44 2.97 -17.36 1.53
N PHE A 45 3.42 -18.32 0.73
CA PHE A 45 2.67 -18.85 -0.42
C PHE A 45 1.48 -19.79 -0.07
N LEU A 46 1.25 -20.17 1.19
CA LEU A 46 0.36 -21.29 1.57
C LEU A 46 -0.59 -21.00 2.74
N ILE A 47 -1.31 -19.88 2.67
CA ILE A 47 -2.51 -19.60 3.52
C ILE A 47 -3.81 -19.59 2.69
N ALA A 48 -3.71 -19.65 1.36
CA ALA A 48 -4.84 -19.63 0.43
C ALA A 48 -4.91 -20.91 -0.43
N ASP A 49 -5.18 -22.05 0.21
CA ASP A 49 -6.06 -23.12 -0.29
C ASP A 49 -6.04 -24.32 0.68
N ALA A 50 -7.15 -24.55 1.37
CA ALA A 50 -7.39 -25.73 2.21
C ALA A 50 -8.87 -26.13 2.08
N ASP A 51 -9.14 -27.21 1.35
CA ASP A 51 -10.51 -27.65 1.06
C ASP A 51 -11.19 -28.23 2.32
N ALA A 52 -12.50 -27.99 2.45
CA ALA A 52 -13.25 -28.02 3.70
C ALA A 52 -13.59 -29.43 4.24
N ALA A 53 -12.79 -30.45 3.89
CA ALA A 53 -13.00 -31.85 4.24
C ALA A 53 -11.86 -32.48 5.06
N THR A 54 -10.68 -31.86 5.14
CA THR A 54 -9.48 -32.45 5.78
C THR A 54 -8.68 -31.47 6.64
N ASP A 55 -9.37 -30.66 7.46
CA ASP A 55 -8.74 -29.70 8.37
C ASP A 55 -7.99 -30.38 9.55
N VAL A 56 -6.74 -30.77 9.27
CA VAL A 56 -5.77 -31.26 10.25
C VAL A 56 -5.22 -30.10 11.11
N VAL A 57 -5.28 -28.85 10.63
CA VAL A 57 -4.71 -27.69 11.32
C VAL A 57 -5.55 -27.34 12.55
N ALA A 58 -6.88 -27.27 12.41
CA ALA A 58 -7.78 -27.13 13.55
C ALA A 58 -7.70 -28.31 14.53
N GLN A 59 -7.56 -29.55 14.04
CA GLN A 59 -7.40 -30.72 14.92
C GLN A 59 -6.14 -30.62 15.80
N VAL A 60 -5.04 -30.09 15.25
CA VAL A 60 -3.78 -29.87 15.98
C VAL A 60 -3.90 -28.70 16.97
N ILE A 61 -4.49 -27.58 16.55
CA ILE A 61 -4.71 -26.41 17.43
C ILE A 61 -5.67 -26.73 18.58
N CYS A 62 -6.66 -27.60 18.33
CA CYS A 62 -7.66 -28.04 19.31
C CYS A 62 -7.24 -29.28 20.13
N ALA A 63 -6.02 -29.81 19.95
CA ALA A 63 -5.55 -30.97 20.69
C ALA A 63 -5.28 -30.70 22.18
N THR A 64 -5.06 -29.44 22.57
CA THR A 64 -4.92 -29.01 23.97
C THR A 64 -5.60 -27.65 24.21
N PRO A 65 -6.22 -27.42 25.38
CA PRO A 65 -6.82 -26.11 25.72
C PRO A 65 -5.84 -24.94 25.65
N GLU A 66 -4.57 -25.18 26.01
CA GLU A 66 -3.51 -24.18 26.08
C GLU A 66 -3.14 -23.67 24.68
N ALA A 67 -3.06 -24.56 23.68
CA ALA A 67 -2.81 -24.18 22.29
C ALA A 67 -3.96 -23.36 21.70
N ALA A 68 -5.20 -23.82 21.88
CA ALA A 68 -6.40 -23.10 21.41
C ALA A 68 -6.48 -21.68 22.02
N SER A 69 -6.20 -21.56 23.32
CA SER A 69 -6.13 -20.28 24.06
C SER A 69 -5.01 -19.37 23.52
N TYR A 70 -3.81 -19.90 23.29
CA TYR A 70 -2.64 -19.12 22.83
C TYR A 70 -2.80 -18.55 21.41
N PHE A 71 -3.51 -19.27 20.53
CA PHE A 71 -3.77 -18.81 19.15
C PHE A 71 -5.13 -18.09 18.98
N GLY A 72 -6.02 -18.14 19.98
CA GLY A 72 -7.32 -17.47 19.96
C GLY A 72 -8.45 -18.24 19.26
N PHE A 73 -8.29 -19.54 19.04
CA PHE A 73 -9.27 -20.38 18.36
C PHE A 73 -10.36 -20.87 19.31
N LYS A 74 -11.63 -20.83 18.88
CA LYS A 74 -12.75 -21.48 19.57
C LYS A 74 -13.07 -22.83 18.93
N CYS A 75 -12.56 -23.89 19.53
CA CYS A 75 -12.83 -25.26 19.13
C CYS A 75 -14.31 -25.64 19.36
N LEU A 76 -14.93 -26.30 18.38
CA LEU A 76 -16.32 -26.77 18.48
C LEU A 76 -16.43 -27.97 19.42
N ALA A 77 -17.39 -27.93 20.34
CA ALA A 77 -17.77 -29.09 21.14
C ALA A 77 -18.65 -30.07 20.30
N PRO A 78 -18.60 -31.40 20.54
CA PRO A 78 -19.41 -32.35 19.79
C PRO A 78 -20.92 -32.14 20.01
N SER A 79 -21.64 -31.75 18.95
CA SER A 79 -23.09 -31.52 19.00
C SER A 79 -23.88 -32.80 18.69
N THR A 80 -24.70 -33.26 19.63
CA THR A 80 -25.77 -34.24 19.35
C THR A 80 -26.94 -33.57 18.60
N PRO A 81 -27.55 -34.23 17.58
CA PRO A 81 -28.52 -33.58 16.70
C PRO A 81 -30.00 -33.93 17.00
N THR A 82 -30.90 -32.92 16.96
CA THR A 82 -32.34 -33.18 16.78
C THR A 82 -33.13 -32.00 16.14
N THR A 83 -33.77 -32.31 15.00
CA THR A 83 -35.11 -31.84 14.54
C THR A 83 -35.52 -30.35 14.58
N ALA A 84 -35.67 -29.78 13.38
CA ALA A 84 -36.78 -28.90 12.98
C ALA A 84 -38.09 -29.75 12.78
N PRO A 85 -39.28 -29.24 12.34
CA PRO A 85 -39.62 -27.89 11.83
C PRO A 85 -40.96 -27.29 12.33
N GLY A 86 -41.39 -26.15 11.76
CA GLY A 86 -42.75 -25.60 11.93
C GLY A 86 -43.10 -24.54 10.88
N THR A 87 -44.18 -24.74 10.10
CA THR A 87 -44.61 -23.87 8.98
C THR A 87 -46.00 -23.28 9.21
N SER A 88 -46.27 -22.08 8.69
CA SER A 88 -47.61 -21.63 8.24
C SER A 88 -47.59 -20.23 7.61
N ALA A 89 -48.67 -19.86 6.90
CA ALA A 89 -48.87 -18.60 6.17
C ALA A 89 -50.38 -18.17 6.29
N PRO A 90 -50.98 -17.34 5.42
CA PRO A 90 -50.85 -15.86 5.44
C PRO A 90 -52.19 -15.06 5.40
N SER A 91 -52.13 -13.76 5.73
CA SER A 91 -53.11 -12.70 5.32
C SER A 91 -54.54 -12.82 5.92
N PRO A 92 -55.54 -11.92 5.66
CA PRO A 92 -55.59 -10.73 4.77
C PRO A 92 -56.31 -9.44 5.34
N SER A 93 -56.53 -8.45 4.45
CA SER A 93 -57.64 -7.43 4.46
C SER A 93 -57.50 -6.18 5.37
N THR A 94 -58.05 -4.97 5.09
CA THR A 94 -58.75 -4.37 3.92
C THR A 94 -58.82 -2.82 3.94
N ALA A 95 -59.27 -2.21 2.82
CA ALA A 95 -59.80 -0.82 2.62
C ALA A 95 -58.80 0.36 2.67
N LYS A 96 -58.58 1.19 1.62
CA LYS A 96 -59.42 2.06 0.74
C LYS A 96 -59.73 3.48 1.32
N PRO A 97 -59.88 4.53 0.46
CA PRO A 97 -59.21 5.82 0.71
C PRO A 97 -60.13 7.06 0.78
N GLY A 98 -59.55 8.24 1.01
CA GLY A 98 -60.21 9.55 0.92
C GLY A 98 -59.33 10.65 0.29
N ALA A 99 -59.96 11.54 -0.48
CA ALA A 99 -59.40 12.73 -1.14
C ALA A 99 -60.58 13.59 -1.67
N PRO A 100 -60.40 14.83 -2.18
CA PRO A 100 -59.30 15.79 -2.01
C PRO A 100 -59.80 17.15 -1.42
N SER A 101 -58.97 18.19 -1.42
CA SER A 101 -59.46 19.60 -1.42
C SER A 101 -58.59 20.47 -2.34
N THR A 102 -59.08 21.64 -2.77
CA THR A 102 -58.59 22.36 -3.95
C THR A 102 -58.41 23.87 -3.74
N ALA A 103 -57.35 24.44 -4.33
CA ALA A 103 -57.17 25.89 -4.50
C ALA A 103 -56.32 26.19 -5.75
N LYS A 104 -56.66 27.25 -6.49
CA LYS A 104 -56.06 27.67 -7.78
C LYS A 104 -56.63 29.06 -8.18
N PRO A 105 -56.05 29.83 -9.13
CA PRO A 105 -54.64 30.17 -9.41
C PRO A 105 -54.31 31.66 -9.14
N GLY A 106 -53.04 32.05 -9.27
CA GLY A 106 -52.59 33.41 -9.60
C GLY A 106 -51.51 33.37 -10.69
N ALA A 107 -51.42 34.39 -11.54
CA ALA A 107 -50.51 34.44 -12.69
C ALA A 107 -50.30 35.89 -13.19
N PRO A 108 -49.31 36.16 -14.07
CA PRO A 108 -47.91 35.74 -13.97
C PRO A 108 -46.94 36.94 -14.09
N SER A 109 -45.76 36.86 -13.48
CA SER A 109 -44.62 37.73 -13.87
C SER A 109 -43.79 37.06 -14.98
N PRO A 110 -43.07 37.83 -15.83
CA PRO A 110 -42.22 37.26 -16.87
C PRO A 110 -41.16 36.34 -16.27
N ALA A 111 -41.08 35.10 -16.75
CA ALA A 111 -40.05 34.17 -16.30
C ALA A 111 -38.68 34.68 -16.79
N PRO A 112 -37.68 34.84 -15.90
CA PRO A 112 -36.30 34.99 -16.35
C PRO A 112 -35.93 33.71 -17.11
N THR A 113 -35.31 33.85 -18.28
CA THR A 113 -34.82 32.71 -19.05
C THR A 113 -33.90 31.88 -18.14
N PRO A 114 -34.19 30.59 -17.89
CA PRO A 114 -33.37 29.80 -16.99
C PRO A 114 -31.93 29.78 -17.49
N GLY A 115 -31.01 30.34 -16.71
CA GLY A 115 -29.62 29.91 -16.78
C GLY A 115 -29.63 28.39 -16.60
N PRO A 116 -28.96 27.61 -17.48
CA PRO A 116 -29.13 26.16 -17.45
C PRO A 116 -28.84 25.63 -16.05
N THR A 117 -29.67 24.70 -15.59
CA THR A 117 -29.55 24.11 -14.26
C THR A 117 -28.66 22.87 -14.33
N VAL A 118 -27.82 22.66 -13.31
CA VAL A 118 -27.35 21.29 -13.06
C VAL A 118 -28.57 20.47 -12.64
N SER A 119 -28.81 19.36 -13.32
CA SER A 119 -30.00 18.54 -13.09
C SER A 119 -29.76 17.60 -11.92
N LYS A 120 -30.55 17.75 -10.85
CA LYS A 120 -30.54 16.78 -9.73
C LYS A 120 -31.05 15.40 -10.17
N THR A 121 -31.78 15.29 -11.28
CA THR A 121 -32.34 14.05 -11.82
C THR A 121 -31.61 13.57 -13.08
N ALA A 122 -30.32 13.90 -13.25
CA ALA A 122 -29.53 13.40 -14.37
C ALA A 122 -29.18 11.91 -14.18
N THR A 123 -29.49 11.08 -15.18
CA THR A 123 -29.01 9.70 -15.24
C THR A 123 -27.54 9.68 -15.66
N TYR A 124 -26.73 8.90 -14.95
CA TYR A 124 -25.34 8.61 -15.31
C TYR A 124 -25.26 7.13 -15.70
N ASN A 125 -24.80 6.84 -16.91
CA ASN A 125 -24.64 5.47 -17.44
C ASN A 125 -23.18 5.06 -17.61
N LEU A 126 -22.27 6.03 -17.47
CA LEU A 126 -20.85 5.88 -17.76
C LEU A 126 -20.07 6.37 -16.55
N HIS A 127 -19.13 5.55 -16.08
CA HIS A 127 -18.41 5.76 -14.83
C HIS A 127 -16.93 5.42 -14.98
N ALA A 128 -16.11 6.12 -14.22
CA ALA A 128 -14.69 5.81 -13.98
C ALA A 128 -14.40 5.98 -12.48
N LEU A 129 -13.34 5.33 -12.00
CA LEU A 129 -12.72 5.66 -10.71
C LEU A 129 -11.36 6.29 -10.99
N ALA A 130 -10.80 7.04 -10.05
CA ALA A 130 -9.55 7.77 -10.20
C ALA A 130 -8.77 7.74 -8.87
N ILE A 131 -7.47 7.46 -8.91
CA ILE A 131 -6.61 7.23 -7.74
C ILE A 131 -5.12 7.50 -8.05
N GLY A 132 -4.44 8.31 -7.25
CA GLY A 132 -2.99 8.55 -7.32
C GLY A 132 -2.21 7.91 -6.17
N ASP A 133 -0.89 7.77 -6.34
CA ASP A 133 0.06 7.59 -5.25
C ASP A 133 -0.30 6.41 -4.32
N TRP A 134 -0.59 5.26 -4.93
CA TRP A 134 -1.28 4.16 -4.26
C TRP A 134 -0.39 2.97 -3.93
N GLY A 135 0.74 2.75 -4.63
CA GLY A 135 1.52 1.52 -4.51
C GLY A 135 2.63 1.58 -3.47
N VAL A 136 2.39 1.05 -2.27
CA VAL A 136 3.32 1.16 -1.11
C VAL A 136 4.72 0.61 -1.37
N ASP A 137 5.68 1.12 -0.60
CA ASP A 137 6.96 0.46 -0.39
C ASP A 137 6.76 -0.84 0.42
N LEU A 138 7.25 -1.96 -0.10
CA LEU A 138 6.84 -3.30 0.31
C LEU A 138 7.52 -3.70 1.62
N GLY A 139 6.72 -3.74 2.69
CA GLY A 139 7.16 -4.05 4.05
C GLY A 139 7.20 -2.83 4.98
N LEU A 140 7.14 -1.61 4.43
CA LEU A 140 6.94 -0.37 5.19
C LEU A 140 5.46 0.02 5.25
N GLY A 141 4.73 -0.18 4.15
CA GLY A 141 3.40 0.39 3.99
C GLY A 141 3.47 1.91 3.82
N SER A 142 2.35 2.61 4.01
CA SER A 142 2.21 4.03 3.68
C SER A 142 2.78 4.99 4.75
N CYS A 143 3.50 4.49 5.76
CA CYS A 143 3.93 5.30 6.91
C CYS A 143 5.30 5.97 6.69
N CYS A 144 5.36 7.30 6.75
CA CYS A 144 6.61 8.07 6.70
C CYS A 144 6.61 9.29 7.63
N ASN A 145 7.74 9.50 8.34
CA ASN A 145 8.13 10.69 9.13
C ASN A 145 7.22 11.19 10.28
N LYS A 146 5.91 11.35 10.09
CA LYS A 146 4.92 11.91 11.05
C LYS A 146 5.07 11.33 12.46
N TYR A 147 5.15 10.01 12.55
CA TYR A 147 5.17 9.25 13.80
C TYR A 147 6.51 9.25 14.54
N ARG A 148 7.54 9.95 14.02
CA ARG A 148 8.78 10.25 14.79
C ARG A 148 8.53 11.16 16.00
N LYS A 149 7.40 11.89 16.04
CA LYS A 149 7.04 12.80 17.15
C LYS A 149 5.87 12.29 17.99
N THR A 150 4.86 11.69 17.36
CA THR A 150 3.64 11.17 18.02
C THR A 150 3.77 9.71 18.48
N GLY A 151 4.88 9.05 18.13
CA GLY A 151 5.10 7.63 18.39
C GLY A 151 4.43 6.73 17.34
N VAL A 152 5.02 5.56 17.15
CA VAL A 152 4.32 4.41 16.54
C VAL A 152 3.47 3.71 17.63
N ASP A 153 2.60 2.79 17.22
CA ASP A 153 1.69 2.04 18.12
C ASP A 153 0.39 2.76 18.55
N ASN A 154 -0.25 3.46 17.61
CA ASN A 154 -1.57 4.08 17.78
C ASN A 154 -2.44 3.95 16.53
N GLU A 155 -3.75 4.20 16.67
CA GLU A 155 -4.74 4.03 15.59
C GLU A 155 -4.43 4.86 14.33
N ALA A 156 -3.93 6.10 14.47
CA ALA A 156 -3.55 6.92 13.32
C ALA A 156 -2.33 6.32 12.57
N TYR A 157 -1.34 5.80 13.30
CA TYR A 157 -0.23 5.05 12.70
C TYR A 157 -0.73 3.79 11.96
N TYR A 158 -1.75 3.09 12.47
CA TYR A 158 -2.31 1.93 11.79
C TYR A 158 -3.18 2.29 10.57
N LYS A 159 -3.96 3.39 10.63
CA LYS A 159 -4.66 3.97 9.47
C LYS A 159 -3.68 4.23 8.34
N ASP A 160 -2.61 4.95 8.65
CA ASP A 160 -1.61 5.37 7.68
C ASP A 160 -0.81 4.15 7.17
N GLN A 161 -0.37 3.22 8.03
CA GLN A 161 0.39 2.04 7.58
C GLN A 161 -0.45 1.10 6.67
N GLN A 162 -1.76 1.03 6.89
CA GLN A 162 -2.68 0.12 6.19
C GLN A 162 -3.51 0.82 5.10
N ALA A 163 -3.11 2.01 4.65
CA ALA A 163 -3.96 2.83 3.78
C ALA A 163 -4.32 2.13 2.45
N GLN A 164 -3.33 1.67 1.67
CA GLN A 164 -3.57 1.02 0.37
C GLN A 164 -4.62 -0.12 0.41
N PRO A 165 -4.49 -1.18 1.23
CA PRO A 165 -5.48 -2.28 1.26
C PRO A 165 -6.86 -1.86 1.75
N ASN A 166 -6.96 -0.78 2.54
CA ASN A 166 -8.24 -0.27 3.02
C ASN A 166 -8.90 0.67 1.98
N VAL A 167 -8.11 1.48 1.26
CA VAL A 167 -8.59 2.25 0.08
C VAL A 167 -9.00 1.30 -1.05
N ALA A 168 -8.23 0.25 -1.32
CA ALA A 168 -8.58 -0.79 -2.31
C ALA A 168 -9.93 -1.47 -2.02
N TYR A 169 -10.25 -1.68 -0.73
CA TYR A 169 -11.55 -2.19 -0.31
C TYR A 169 -12.70 -1.20 -0.59
N LEU A 170 -12.53 0.10 -0.31
CA LEU A 170 -13.54 1.12 -0.65
C LEU A 170 -13.70 1.32 -2.17
N LEU A 171 -12.59 1.26 -2.91
CA LEU A 171 -12.56 1.28 -4.38
C LEU A 171 -13.38 0.11 -4.94
N ALA A 172 -13.28 -1.08 -4.31
CA ALA A 172 -14.04 -2.26 -4.69
C ALA A 172 -15.55 -2.17 -4.39
N GLN A 173 -15.94 -1.58 -3.25
CA GLN A 173 -17.34 -1.27 -2.95
C GLN A 173 -17.95 -0.33 -4.01
N SER A 174 -17.18 0.68 -4.44
CA SER A 174 -17.65 1.68 -5.40
C SER A 174 -17.67 1.15 -6.83
N ALA A 175 -16.72 0.28 -7.20
CA ALA A 175 -16.75 -0.45 -8.47
C ALA A 175 -17.95 -1.40 -8.56
N GLN A 176 -18.32 -2.07 -7.46
CA GLN A 176 -19.53 -2.91 -7.40
C GLN A 176 -20.82 -2.10 -7.59
N GLN A 177 -20.87 -0.86 -7.10
CA GLN A 177 -22.03 0.02 -7.25
C GLN A 177 -22.12 0.68 -8.63
N LEU A 178 -20.98 1.11 -9.21
CA LEU A 178 -20.94 1.95 -10.41
C LEU A 178 -20.58 1.20 -11.72
N GLN A 179 -20.06 -0.02 -11.64
CA GLN A 179 -19.59 -0.82 -12.79
C GLN A 179 -18.73 0.01 -13.78
N PRO A 180 -17.66 0.69 -13.30
CA PRO A 180 -16.91 1.66 -14.08
C PRO A 180 -16.14 1.00 -15.23
N LYS A 181 -15.97 1.73 -16.33
CA LYS A 181 -15.24 1.25 -17.51
C LYS A 181 -13.72 1.25 -17.33
N VAL A 182 -13.22 2.04 -16.39
CA VAL A 182 -11.80 2.23 -16.16
C VAL A 182 -11.52 2.72 -14.73
N VAL A 183 -10.33 2.41 -14.21
CA VAL A 183 -9.68 3.13 -13.11
C VAL A 183 -8.56 4.00 -13.70
N ILE A 184 -8.48 5.27 -13.31
CA ILE A 184 -7.49 6.22 -13.77
C ILE A 184 -6.39 6.33 -12.70
N GLY A 185 -5.18 5.88 -13.02
CA GLY A 185 -4.02 5.98 -12.14
C GLY A 185 -3.23 7.25 -12.38
N HIS A 186 -3.01 8.06 -11.33
CA HIS A 186 -2.31 9.36 -11.40
C HIS A 186 -0.80 9.27 -11.14
N GLY A 187 -0.18 8.12 -11.44
CA GLY A 187 1.24 7.87 -11.17
C GLY A 187 1.56 7.54 -9.72
N ASP A 188 2.85 7.29 -9.51
CA ASP A 188 3.46 6.70 -8.32
C ASP A 188 2.78 5.40 -7.88
N SER A 189 2.81 4.50 -8.87
CA SER A 189 2.33 3.13 -8.82
C SER A 189 3.28 2.20 -8.05
N PHE A 190 4.56 2.59 -7.89
CA PHE A 190 5.60 1.74 -7.30
C PHE A 190 6.61 2.52 -6.44
N TYR A 191 6.24 2.91 -5.22
CA TYR A 191 7.18 3.48 -4.25
C TYR A 191 8.30 2.48 -3.85
N TRP A 192 9.49 2.90 -3.42
CA TRP A 192 10.02 4.28 -3.40
C TRP A 192 10.86 4.63 -4.66
N ASN A 193 11.36 3.64 -5.40
CA ASN A 193 12.27 3.84 -6.53
C ASN A 193 11.71 3.38 -7.89
N GLY A 194 10.44 2.95 -7.96
CA GLY A 194 9.93 2.21 -9.11
C GLY A 194 10.61 0.84 -9.23
N MET A 195 10.46 0.18 -10.38
CA MET A 195 10.92 -1.20 -10.56
C MET A 195 12.32 -1.31 -11.19
N GLY A 196 13.12 -2.28 -10.75
CA GLY A 196 14.31 -2.77 -11.44
C GLY A 196 13.93 -3.72 -12.59
N SER A 197 14.93 -4.26 -13.29
CA SER A 197 14.69 -5.16 -14.43
C SER A 197 14.15 -6.53 -14.03
N GLU A 198 14.49 -7.01 -12.84
CA GLU A 198 14.10 -8.35 -12.36
C GLU A 198 12.87 -8.29 -11.43
N ASP A 199 12.54 -7.11 -10.90
CA ASP A 199 11.44 -6.90 -9.94
C ASP A 199 10.04 -6.96 -10.55
N VAL A 200 9.92 -6.79 -11.87
CA VAL A 200 8.68 -6.41 -12.56
C VAL A 200 7.51 -7.31 -12.15
N GLN A 201 7.66 -8.63 -12.23
CA GLN A 201 6.59 -9.56 -11.85
C GLN A 201 6.24 -9.48 -10.35
N TYR A 202 7.26 -9.41 -9.47
CA TYR A 202 7.07 -9.35 -8.02
C TYR A 202 6.36 -8.06 -7.58
N ARG A 203 6.76 -6.91 -8.13
CA ARG A 203 6.19 -5.61 -7.80
C ARG A 203 4.79 -5.44 -8.38
N PHE A 204 4.52 -5.85 -9.62
CA PHE A 204 3.14 -5.88 -10.13
C PHE A 204 2.26 -6.84 -9.32
N GLU A 205 2.73 -8.05 -8.98
CA GLU A 205 1.95 -8.99 -8.19
C GLU A 205 1.59 -8.44 -6.80
N ARG A 206 2.58 -8.07 -5.99
CA ARG A 206 2.39 -7.67 -4.59
C ARG A 206 1.78 -6.26 -4.45
N SER A 207 2.10 -5.31 -5.33
CA SER A 207 1.65 -3.91 -5.22
C SER A 207 0.35 -3.63 -5.98
N PHE A 208 0.01 -4.42 -7.01
CA PHE A 208 -1.12 -4.16 -7.91
C PHE A 208 -2.08 -5.35 -8.04
N GLU A 209 -1.65 -6.51 -8.56
CA GLU A 209 -2.57 -7.59 -8.92
C GLU A 209 -3.26 -8.22 -7.69
N ALA A 210 -2.50 -8.63 -6.69
CA ALA A 210 -3.03 -9.17 -5.44
C ALA A 210 -3.81 -8.11 -4.63
N MET A 211 -3.42 -6.83 -4.72
CA MET A 211 -4.05 -5.73 -4.00
C MET A 211 -5.44 -5.37 -4.56
N TYR A 212 -5.55 -5.23 -5.88
CA TYR A 212 -6.80 -4.88 -6.57
C TYR A 212 -7.46 -6.13 -7.20
N SER A 213 -7.45 -7.22 -6.44
CA SER A 213 -7.89 -8.57 -6.82
C SER A 213 -9.38 -8.86 -6.59
N HIS A 214 -10.09 -7.99 -5.86
CA HIS A 214 -11.51 -8.18 -5.52
C HIS A 214 -12.37 -8.34 -6.80
N PRO A 215 -13.36 -9.26 -6.86
CA PRO A 215 -14.09 -9.56 -8.10
C PRO A 215 -14.76 -8.36 -8.80
N SER A 216 -15.10 -7.29 -8.07
CA SER A 216 -15.62 -6.04 -8.66
C SER A 216 -14.55 -5.10 -9.25
N LEU A 217 -13.26 -5.33 -9.00
CA LEU A 217 -12.13 -4.57 -9.54
C LEU A 217 -11.25 -5.38 -10.50
N ARG A 218 -11.13 -6.69 -10.26
CA ARG A 218 -10.14 -7.56 -10.89
C ARG A 218 -10.14 -7.41 -12.42
N ASP A 219 -11.32 -7.36 -13.03
CA ASP A 219 -11.48 -7.41 -14.48
C ASP A 219 -11.68 -6.00 -15.11
N ILE A 220 -11.48 -4.92 -14.33
CA ILE A 220 -11.59 -3.53 -14.80
C ILE A 220 -10.23 -3.02 -15.27
N LYS A 221 -10.21 -2.37 -16.45
CA LYS A 221 -9.03 -1.72 -17.05
C LYS A 221 -8.50 -0.57 -16.18
N TRP A 222 -7.18 -0.46 -16.06
CA TRP A 222 -6.48 0.68 -15.47
C TRP A 222 -5.74 1.46 -16.55
N VAL A 223 -5.90 2.79 -16.59
CA VAL A 223 -5.11 3.69 -17.44
C VAL A 223 -4.24 4.57 -16.57
N ASN A 224 -2.92 4.48 -16.73
CA ASN A 224 -1.95 5.06 -15.81
C ASN A 224 -1.01 6.04 -16.50
N VAL A 225 -0.46 6.97 -15.71
CA VAL A 225 0.74 7.75 -16.04
C VAL A 225 1.89 7.36 -15.12
N MET A 226 3.12 7.76 -15.46
CA MET A 226 4.28 7.65 -14.56
C MET A 226 4.28 8.80 -13.55
N GLY A 227 4.55 8.51 -12.28
CA GLY A 227 4.97 9.53 -11.32
C GLY A 227 6.49 9.62 -11.15
N ASN A 228 6.96 10.43 -10.19
CA ASN A 228 8.41 10.59 -10.01
C ASN A 228 9.04 9.40 -9.32
N HIS A 229 8.38 8.80 -8.32
CA HIS A 229 8.84 7.54 -7.72
C HIS A 229 8.87 6.40 -8.73
N ASP A 230 7.93 6.33 -9.69
CA ASP A 230 7.98 5.38 -10.81
C ASP A 230 9.27 5.49 -11.65
N TYR A 231 9.86 6.69 -11.75
CA TYR A 231 11.15 6.94 -12.41
C TYR A 231 12.38 6.78 -11.49
N GLY A 232 12.21 6.79 -10.17
CA GLY A 232 13.30 6.69 -9.16
C GLY A 232 13.17 7.61 -7.95
N GLY A 233 12.19 8.52 -7.93
CA GLY A 233 11.90 9.44 -6.84
C GLY A 233 13.02 10.47 -6.67
N SER A 234 13.67 10.44 -5.52
CA SER A 234 14.93 11.16 -5.26
C SER A 234 16.04 10.20 -4.83
N MET A 235 15.96 8.93 -5.24
CA MET A 235 16.94 7.88 -5.00
C MET A 235 17.68 7.52 -6.31
N PHE A 236 18.63 6.59 -6.24
CA PHE A 236 19.31 6.11 -7.44
C PHE A 236 18.36 5.39 -8.41
N ILE A 237 18.55 5.63 -9.71
CA ILE A 237 17.70 5.10 -10.79
C ILE A 237 18.18 3.76 -11.34
N CYS A 238 19.50 3.55 -11.41
CA CYS A 238 20.10 2.37 -12.01
C CYS A 238 20.10 1.19 -11.03
N GLY A 239 19.63 0.02 -11.47
CA GLY A 239 19.56 -1.16 -10.61
C GLY A 239 18.64 -2.25 -11.16
N LYS A 240 18.88 -3.48 -10.68
CA LYS A 240 18.15 -4.70 -11.08
C LYS A 240 17.01 -5.08 -10.14
N TYR A 241 17.20 -4.81 -8.85
CA TYR A 241 16.37 -5.28 -7.76
C TYR A 241 15.94 -4.13 -6.85
N ASP A 242 14.80 -4.30 -6.22
CA ASP A 242 14.26 -3.35 -5.27
C ASP A 242 15.19 -3.17 -4.06
N ASN A 243 15.20 -1.97 -3.50
CA ASN A 243 16.14 -1.54 -2.45
C ASN A 243 17.66 -1.76 -2.75
N GLN A 244 18.03 -2.10 -3.99
CA GLN A 244 19.41 -2.33 -4.45
C GLN A 244 19.80 -1.43 -5.63
N PHE A 245 19.14 -0.27 -5.77
CA PHE A 245 19.52 0.73 -6.76
C PHE A 245 20.83 1.44 -6.38
N HIS A 246 21.65 1.71 -7.38
CA HIS A 246 23.00 2.24 -7.26
C HIS A 246 23.23 3.37 -8.27
N GLU A 247 24.28 4.14 -8.05
CA GLU A 247 24.75 5.19 -8.96
C GLU A 247 24.94 4.63 -10.38
N CYS A 248 24.48 5.39 -11.38
CA CYS A 248 24.54 5.02 -12.78
C CYS A 248 25.97 5.12 -13.33
N ALA A 249 26.39 4.16 -14.16
CA ALA A 249 27.79 4.06 -14.60
C ALA A 249 28.22 5.21 -15.54
N SER A 250 27.27 5.91 -16.16
CA SER A 250 27.48 7.09 -16.99
C SER A 250 26.17 7.85 -17.21
N THR A 251 26.23 9.04 -17.80
CA THR A 251 25.02 9.75 -18.27
C THR A 251 24.23 8.91 -19.28
N ALA A 252 24.89 8.19 -20.19
CA ALA A 252 24.20 7.32 -21.14
C ALA A 252 23.45 6.16 -20.46
N ASP A 253 24.01 5.63 -19.37
CA ASP A 253 23.38 4.58 -18.55
C ASP A 253 22.17 5.13 -17.77
N LEU A 254 22.29 6.32 -17.16
CA LEU A 254 21.18 7.04 -16.52
C LEU A 254 20.02 7.26 -17.49
N LEU A 255 20.29 7.85 -18.66
CA LEU A 255 19.26 8.12 -19.66
C LEU A 255 18.65 6.83 -20.22
N LYS A 256 19.41 5.74 -20.31
CA LYS A 256 18.90 4.42 -20.68
C LYS A 256 17.97 3.87 -19.60
N GLN A 257 18.38 3.87 -18.33
CA GLN A 257 17.58 3.33 -17.24
C GLN A 257 16.29 4.13 -17.01
N LEU A 258 16.30 5.45 -17.21
CA LEU A 258 15.10 6.29 -17.19
C LEU A 258 14.07 5.88 -18.28
N ASP A 259 14.53 5.43 -19.45
CA ASP A 259 13.64 4.82 -20.46
C ASP A 259 13.20 3.40 -20.08
N GLU A 260 14.08 2.60 -19.47
CA GLU A 260 13.71 1.26 -19.03
C GLU A 260 12.68 1.27 -17.89
N LYS A 261 12.69 2.24 -16.97
CA LYS A 261 11.66 2.44 -15.92
C LYS A 261 10.26 2.49 -16.54
N PHE A 262 10.04 3.38 -17.51
CA PHE A 262 8.79 3.44 -18.27
C PHE A 262 8.53 2.14 -19.05
N THR A 263 9.54 1.63 -19.77
CA THR A 263 9.41 0.45 -20.66
C THR A 263 8.99 -0.81 -19.90
N ARG A 264 9.39 -0.96 -18.63
CA ARG A 264 8.97 -2.07 -17.76
C ARG A 264 7.47 -2.01 -17.45
N GLN A 265 6.93 -0.82 -17.23
CA GLN A 265 5.50 -0.61 -16.99
C GLN A 265 4.67 -0.64 -18.28
N SER A 266 5.18 -0.09 -19.38
CA SER A 266 4.44 0.01 -20.65
C SER A 266 4.30 -1.31 -21.41
N LYS A 267 5.15 -2.30 -21.07
CA LYS A 267 5.13 -3.67 -21.62
C LYS A 267 4.55 -4.70 -20.67
N TYR A 268 4.10 -4.31 -19.47
CA TYR A 268 3.47 -5.25 -18.56
C TYR A 268 2.12 -5.69 -19.11
N VAL A 269 1.88 -7.01 -19.10
CA VAL A 269 0.63 -7.65 -19.50
C VAL A 269 0.04 -8.27 -18.25
N SER A 270 -1.07 -7.72 -17.79
CA SER A 270 -1.74 -8.22 -16.59
C SER A 270 -2.36 -9.61 -16.83
N PRO A 271 -2.21 -10.57 -15.90
CA PRO A 271 -2.90 -11.86 -15.99
C PRO A 271 -4.42 -11.71 -15.92
N ASN A 272 -4.91 -10.63 -15.30
CA ASN A 272 -6.32 -10.29 -15.16
C ASN A 272 -6.80 -9.52 -16.40
N GLY A 273 -6.92 -10.23 -17.53
CA GLY A 273 -7.51 -9.70 -18.76
C GLY A 273 -6.70 -8.59 -19.44
N ASP A 274 -5.39 -8.53 -19.21
CA ASP A 274 -4.51 -7.47 -19.72
C ASP A 274 -4.99 -6.04 -19.31
N ARG A 275 -5.51 -5.91 -18.08
CA ARG A 275 -6.13 -4.67 -17.58
C ARG A 275 -5.18 -3.48 -17.44
N TRP A 276 -3.88 -3.69 -17.29
CA TRP A 276 -2.91 -2.61 -17.13
C TRP A 276 -2.62 -1.93 -18.47
N LYS A 277 -2.82 -0.61 -18.57
CA LYS A 277 -2.56 0.16 -19.80
C LYS A 277 -1.79 1.44 -19.51
N MET A 278 -0.60 1.52 -20.09
CA MET A 278 0.21 2.73 -20.25
C MET A 278 1.12 2.59 -21.48
N PRO A 279 0.56 2.53 -22.71
CA PRO A 279 1.31 2.14 -23.92
C PRO A 279 2.36 3.16 -24.38
N ALA A 280 2.22 4.42 -23.97
CA ALA A 280 3.12 5.53 -24.28
C ALA A 280 3.08 6.57 -23.14
N ARG A 281 4.06 7.49 -23.11
CA ARG A 281 4.08 8.64 -22.16
C ARG A 281 3.00 9.70 -22.45
N TYR A 282 2.46 9.67 -23.66
CA TYR A 282 1.22 10.34 -24.03
C TYR A 282 0.32 9.34 -24.75
N TYR A 283 -0.94 9.20 -24.31
CA TYR A 283 -1.97 8.48 -25.06
C TYR A 283 -3.38 8.89 -24.64
N VAL A 284 -4.33 8.72 -25.57
CA VAL A 284 -5.75 8.97 -25.33
C VAL A 284 -6.48 7.65 -25.07
N GLU A 285 -7.28 7.61 -24.00
CA GLU A 285 -8.28 6.57 -23.74
C GLU A 285 -9.67 7.14 -24.01
N THR A 286 -10.53 6.41 -24.73
CA THR A 286 -11.88 6.86 -25.08
C THR A 286 -12.94 5.95 -24.44
N LEU A 287 -13.69 6.48 -23.47
CA LEU A 287 -14.85 5.81 -22.90
C LEU A 287 -16.13 6.22 -23.66
N GLN A 288 -17.05 5.27 -23.85
CA GLN A 288 -18.33 5.52 -24.48
C GLN A 288 -19.46 4.74 -23.81
N ASP A 289 -20.63 5.36 -23.66
CA ASP A 289 -21.91 4.67 -23.54
C ASP A 289 -22.73 4.86 -24.83
N PRO A 290 -22.88 3.82 -25.67
CA PRO A 290 -23.70 3.89 -26.88
C PRO A 290 -25.19 4.19 -26.63
N ALA A 291 -25.73 3.94 -25.43
CA ALA A 291 -27.14 4.14 -25.14
C ALA A 291 -27.49 5.62 -24.87
N SER A 292 -26.66 6.35 -24.13
CA SER A 292 -26.80 7.81 -23.93
C SER A 292 -26.08 8.65 -24.99
N GLY A 293 -25.15 8.04 -25.74
CA GLY A 293 -24.28 8.73 -26.70
C GLY A 293 -23.16 9.54 -26.04
N VAL A 294 -22.95 9.41 -24.73
CA VAL A 294 -21.89 10.12 -23.99
C VAL A 294 -20.53 9.53 -24.32
N THR A 295 -19.57 10.41 -24.59
CA THR A 295 -18.16 10.09 -24.87
C THR A 295 -17.24 10.87 -23.94
N VAL A 296 -16.19 10.21 -23.46
CA VAL A 296 -15.15 10.79 -22.60
C VAL A 296 -13.80 10.47 -23.21
N GLU A 297 -12.96 11.48 -23.41
CA GLU A 297 -11.55 11.29 -23.74
C GLU A 297 -10.68 11.66 -22.54
N ILE A 298 -9.79 10.73 -22.18
CA ILE A 298 -8.80 10.87 -21.12
C ILE A 298 -7.43 10.97 -21.78
N TYR A 299 -6.84 12.16 -21.78
CA TYR A 299 -5.47 12.41 -22.25
C TYR A 299 -4.53 12.12 -21.09
N ASN A 300 -3.80 11.01 -21.17
CA ASN A 300 -2.82 10.60 -20.17
C ASN A 300 -1.49 11.26 -20.53
N VAL A 301 -0.90 12.04 -19.61
CA VAL A 301 0.28 12.88 -19.87
C VAL A 301 1.40 12.68 -18.85
N ASP A 302 2.62 12.51 -19.33
CA ASP A 302 3.83 12.58 -18.50
C ASP A 302 4.15 14.05 -18.16
N THR A 303 4.35 14.33 -16.87
CA THR A 303 4.58 15.67 -16.30
C THR A 303 5.79 15.70 -15.37
N ASN A 304 6.69 14.72 -15.47
CA ASN A 304 7.82 14.56 -14.57
C ASN A 304 8.95 15.59 -14.76
N ALA A 305 8.77 16.57 -15.65
CA ALA A 305 9.61 17.77 -15.73
C ALA A 305 9.09 18.93 -14.88
N ALA A 306 8.04 18.73 -14.06
CA ALA A 306 7.59 19.69 -13.07
C ALA A 306 8.75 20.21 -12.20
N THR A 307 8.78 21.52 -11.98
CA THR A 307 9.93 22.23 -11.41
C THR A 307 9.99 22.13 -9.90
N VAL A 308 8.86 21.92 -9.23
CA VAL A 308 8.79 21.62 -7.80
C VAL A 308 8.62 20.10 -7.64
N HIS A 309 9.54 19.47 -6.91
CA HIS A 309 9.56 18.04 -6.58
C HIS A 309 9.64 17.02 -7.74
N GLY A 310 9.45 17.42 -9.00
CA GLY A 310 9.65 16.59 -10.19
C GLY A 310 11.09 16.47 -10.66
N GLY A 311 11.39 17.08 -11.81
CA GLY A 311 12.60 16.78 -12.58
C GLY A 311 13.91 17.00 -11.82
N GLU A 312 13.95 17.99 -10.92
CA GLU A 312 15.11 18.21 -10.05
C GLU A 312 15.35 17.01 -9.10
N GLN A 313 14.31 16.41 -8.51
CA GLN A 313 14.51 15.28 -7.60
C GLN A 313 14.97 14.02 -8.35
N ILE A 314 14.30 13.70 -9.45
CA ILE A 314 14.62 12.55 -10.30
C ILE A 314 16.07 12.65 -10.79
N CYS A 315 16.50 13.83 -11.26
CA CYS A 315 17.84 13.99 -11.82
C CYS A 315 18.93 14.21 -10.75
N CYS A 316 18.62 14.83 -9.60
CA CYS A 316 19.58 14.94 -8.50
C CYS A 316 19.84 13.61 -7.79
N GLN A 317 18.82 12.74 -7.61
CA GLN A 317 18.94 11.45 -6.90
C GLN A 317 19.48 11.63 -5.46
N CYS A 318 19.01 12.68 -4.77
CA CYS A 318 19.64 13.22 -3.57
C CYS A 318 19.76 12.24 -2.41
N TYR A 319 18.73 11.44 -2.12
CA TYR A 319 18.80 10.42 -1.07
C TYR A 319 19.82 9.32 -1.41
N GLY A 320 20.01 8.98 -2.69
CA GLY A 320 21.04 8.04 -3.14
C GLY A 320 22.45 8.57 -2.84
N TYR A 321 22.76 9.80 -3.26
CA TYR A 321 24.05 10.42 -2.95
C TYR A 321 24.22 10.73 -1.46
N PHE A 322 23.14 10.98 -0.72
CA PHE A 322 23.18 11.13 0.74
C PHE A 322 23.62 9.84 1.42
N LEU A 323 23.05 8.70 1.05
CA LEU A 323 23.48 7.38 1.56
C LEU A 323 24.94 7.06 1.16
N LYS A 324 25.40 7.50 -0.02
CA LYS A 324 26.78 7.34 -0.49
C LYS A 324 27.81 8.14 0.31
N TYR A 325 27.52 9.40 0.65
CA TYR A 325 28.50 10.33 1.25
C TYR A 325 28.26 10.65 2.74
N GLY A 326 27.11 10.28 3.31
CA GLY A 326 26.68 10.65 4.66
C GLY A 326 26.55 12.17 4.88
N GLY A 327 26.51 12.57 6.16
CA GLY A 327 26.46 13.97 6.61
C GLY A 327 25.09 14.40 7.16
N ASP A 328 24.87 15.72 7.23
CA ASP A 328 23.55 16.33 7.44
C ASP A 328 23.24 17.20 6.22
N VAL A 329 22.18 16.85 5.49
CA VAL A 329 21.69 17.62 4.34
C VAL A 329 20.18 17.40 4.18
N LYS A 330 19.48 18.44 3.72
CA LYS A 330 18.04 18.38 3.41
C LYS A 330 17.89 18.44 1.90
N CYS A 331 17.31 17.40 1.29
CA CYS A 331 17.22 17.31 -0.16
C CYS A 331 16.43 18.45 -0.82
N ASN A 332 15.51 19.09 -0.09
CA ASN A 332 14.82 20.33 -0.52
C ASN A 332 15.73 21.58 -0.56
N SER A 333 17.03 21.42 -0.36
CA SER A 333 18.09 22.44 -0.56
C SER A 333 19.26 21.93 -1.42
N VAL A 334 19.09 20.76 -2.06
CA VAL A 334 20.09 20.13 -2.93
C VAL A 334 19.67 20.35 -4.36
N HIS A 335 20.35 21.29 -5.01
CA HIS A 335 20.08 21.70 -6.38
C HIS A 335 21.26 21.34 -7.31
N ARG A 336 21.07 21.57 -8.61
CA ARG A 336 22.09 21.42 -9.66
C ARG A 336 23.47 21.93 -9.23
N GLY A 337 24.50 21.09 -9.37
CA GLY A 337 25.89 21.40 -9.04
C GLY A 337 26.29 21.14 -7.59
N HIS A 338 25.35 20.83 -6.70
CA HIS A 338 25.66 20.36 -5.36
C HIS A 338 26.20 18.91 -5.40
N LYS A 339 27.11 18.52 -4.49
CA LYS A 339 27.70 17.15 -4.48
C LYS A 339 26.68 16.01 -4.30
N TYR A 340 25.51 16.31 -3.73
CA TYR A 340 24.40 15.37 -3.59
C TYR A 340 23.42 15.40 -4.77
N CYS A 341 23.61 16.26 -5.78
CA CYS A 341 22.81 16.31 -7.00
C CYS A 341 23.62 15.77 -8.17
N ALA A 342 23.26 14.60 -8.71
CA ALA A 342 24.01 13.90 -9.77
C ALA A 342 25.52 13.75 -9.45
N GLY A 343 25.89 13.64 -8.17
CA GLY A 343 27.29 13.58 -7.72
C GLY A 343 28.08 14.88 -7.93
N GLY A 344 27.42 16.00 -8.22
CA GLY A 344 28.01 17.25 -8.70
C GLY A 344 28.19 17.32 -10.23
N ASN A 345 27.78 16.29 -10.98
CA ASN A 345 27.90 16.25 -12.44
C ASN A 345 26.76 17.01 -13.12
N ASN A 346 26.95 18.31 -13.33
CA ASN A 346 26.01 19.19 -14.04
C ASN A 346 25.56 18.60 -15.40
N ALA A 347 26.47 18.05 -16.20
CA ALA A 347 26.13 17.52 -17.53
C ALA A 347 25.30 16.22 -17.47
N MET A 348 25.36 15.47 -16.36
CA MET A 348 24.46 14.33 -16.11
C MET A 348 23.08 14.81 -15.67
N PHE A 349 23.02 15.83 -14.81
CA PHE A 349 21.77 16.46 -14.39
C PHE A 349 21.02 17.10 -15.57
N ASP A 350 21.72 17.94 -16.35
CA ASP A 350 21.16 18.66 -17.50
C ASP A 350 20.55 17.68 -18.51
N ALA A 351 21.32 16.69 -18.96
CA ALA A 351 20.84 15.72 -19.95
C ALA A 351 19.66 14.86 -19.44
N CYS A 352 19.54 14.66 -18.13
CA CYS A 352 18.40 14.00 -17.51
C CYS A 352 17.15 14.91 -17.51
N LEU A 353 17.32 16.18 -17.14
CA LEU A 353 16.23 17.16 -17.11
C LEU A 353 15.73 17.48 -18.52
N ASP A 354 16.63 17.69 -19.49
CA ASP A 354 16.32 17.84 -20.91
C ASP A 354 15.47 16.67 -21.45
N LYS A 355 15.73 15.46 -20.97
CA LYS A 355 15.02 14.25 -21.38
C LYS A 355 13.61 14.17 -20.80
N LEU A 356 13.43 14.53 -19.53
CA LEU A 356 12.10 14.67 -18.90
C LEU A 356 11.31 15.80 -19.58
N GLN A 357 11.93 16.97 -19.78
CA GLN A 357 11.32 18.12 -20.44
C GLN A 357 10.89 17.76 -21.87
N GLY A 358 11.72 17.06 -22.64
CA GLY A 358 11.38 16.60 -23.99
C GLY A 358 10.18 15.63 -24.04
N TRP A 359 9.91 14.86 -22.98
CA TRP A 359 8.70 14.04 -22.87
C TRP A 359 7.47 14.87 -22.50
N GLN A 360 7.60 15.81 -21.56
CA GLN A 360 6.52 16.70 -21.15
C GLN A 360 6.10 17.66 -22.28
N ASP A 361 7.06 18.24 -23.00
CA ASP A 361 6.84 19.10 -24.15
C ASP A 361 6.19 18.32 -25.31
N ASP A 362 6.54 17.05 -25.49
CA ASP A 362 5.81 16.19 -26.42
C ASP A 362 4.37 15.98 -25.98
N ALA A 363 4.15 15.51 -24.75
CA ALA A 363 2.80 15.25 -24.20
C ALA A 363 1.90 16.49 -24.26
N LEU A 364 2.42 17.69 -23.95
CA LEU A 364 1.68 18.95 -24.04
C LEU A 364 1.32 19.32 -25.50
N ARG A 365 2.23 19.13 -26.45
CA ARG A 365 1.93 19.33 -27.89
C ARG A 365 0.92 18.32 -28.41
N GLN A 366 0.99 17.06 -27.96
CA GLN A 366 0.05 16.02 -28.36
C GLN A 366 -1.35 16.28 -27.79
N LEU A 367 -1.44 16.65 -26.50
CA LEU A 367 -2.68 17.13 -25.86
C LEU A 367 -3.30 18.31 -26.63
N ALA A 368 -2.50 19.34 -26.93
CA ALA A 368 -2.96 20.54 -27.64
C ALA A 368 -3.46 20.25 -29.07
N ARG A 369 -2.95 19.19 -29.71
CA ARG A 369 -3.38 18.70 -31.03
C ARG A 369 -4.70 17.93 -30.91
N ASP A 370 -4.75 16.92 -30.04
CA ASP A 370 -5.86 15.95 -30.03
C ASP A 370 -7.09 16.52 -29.32
N ALA A 371 -6.93 17.18 -28.17
CA ALA A 371 -8.05 17.82 -27.47
C ALA A 371 -8.64 18.98 -28.28
N LYS A 372 -7.91 19.57 -29.23
CA LYS A 372 -8.43 20.56 -30.18
C LYS A 372 -9.21 19.94 -31.34
N ALA A 373 -8.83 18.74 -31.79
CA ALA A 373 -9.57 17.98 -32.81
C ALA A 373 -10.81 17.27 -32.23
N SER A 374 -10.80 16.97 -30.93
CA SER A 374 -11.80 16.16 -30.24
C SER A 374 -13.20 16.79 -30.19
N THR A 375 -14.19 15.95 -30.52
CA THR A 375 -15.63 16.20 -30.37
C THR A 375 -16.26 15.42 -29.21
N ALA A 376 -15.46 14.91 -28.27
CA ALA A 376 -15.96 14.16 -27.11
C ALA A 376 -16.86 15.02 -26.21
N THR A 377 -17.83 14.40 -25.52
CA THR A 377 -18.70 15.09 -24.55
C THR A 377 -17.91 15.63 -23.36
N TRP A 378 -16.90 14.86 -22.92
CA TRP A 378 -16.01 15.20 -21.82
C TRP A 378 -14.55 15.01 -22.21
N LYS A 379 -13.71 15.94 -21.74
CA LYS A 379 -12.26 16.02 -21.99
C LYS A 379 -11.56 16.12 -20.64
N ILE A 380 -10.77 15.09 -20.32
CA ILE A 380 -10.07 14.94 -19.03
C ILE A 380 -8.58 14.81 -19.29
N VAL A 381 -7.75 15.53 -18.54
CA VAL A 381 -6.30 15.27 -18.49
C VAL A 381 -5.99 14.44 -17.25
N ASN A 382 -5.38 13.28 -17.44
CA ASN A 382 -4.78 12.47 -16.37
C ASN A 382 -3.28 12.76 -16.32
N SER A 383 -2.79 13.24 -15.18
CA SER A 383 -1.42 13.69 -14.95
C SER A 383 -0.92 13.14 -13.61
N HIS A 384 0.39 13.27 -13.34
CA HIS A 384 0.90 13.08 -11.98
C HIS A 384 1.02 14.42 -11.24
N TYR A 385 1.49 15.49 -11.91
CA TYR A 385 1.68 16.82 -11.31
C TYR A 385 0.56 17.81 -11.65
N SER A 386 0.02 18.50 -10.63
CA SER A 386 -0.76 19.74 -10.84
C SER A 386 0.14 20.87 -11.39
N PRO A 387 -0.22 21.56 -12.49
CA PRO A 387 0.55 22.69 -13.01
C PRO A 387 0.65 23.86 -12.02
N HIS A 388 -0.40 24.10 -11.23
CA HIS A 388 -0.48 25.30 -10.40
C HIS A 388 0.17 25.15 -9.02
N PHE A 389 0.42 23.92 -8.57
CA PHE A 389 1.21 23.63 -7.37
C PHE A 389 2.68 23.34 -7.67
N HIS A 390 3.02 22.82 -8.86
CA HIS A 390 4.34 22.21 -9.12
C HIS A 390 5.13 22.76 -10.30
N MET A 391 4.59 23.73 -11.04
CA MET A 391 5.29 24.33 -12.18
C MET A 391 5.50 25.83 -11.95
N GLU A 392 6.72 26.29 -12.25
CA GLU A 392 7.07 27.71 -12.30
C GLU A 392 6.13 28.45 -13.28
N PRO A 393 5.83 29.76 -13.06
CA PRO A 393 4.78 30.47 -13.80
C PRO A 393 4.87 30.36 -15.33
N ALA A 394 6.09 30.38 -15.89
CA ALA A 394 6.31 30.29 -17.33
C ALA A 394 5.98 28.90 -17.93
N MET A 395 6.01 27.84 -17.12
CA MET A 395 5.59 26.49 -17.52
C MET A 395 4.08 26.29 -17.23
N MET A 396 3.62 26.73 -16.05
CA MET A 396 2.20 26.73 -15.67
C MET A 396 1.30 27.41 -16.72
N GLU A 397 1.67 28.60 -17.22
CA GLU A 397 0.90 29.33 -18.22
C GLU A 397 0.85 28.62 -19.60
N GLN A 398 1.84 27.79 -19.95
CA GLN A 398 1.78 26.97 -21.17
C GLN A 398 0.71 25.89 -21.04
N TRP A 399 0.63 25.23 -19.89
CA TRP A 399 -0.42 24.26 -19.59
C TRP A 399 -1.79 24.92 -19.53
N PHE A 400 -1.95 26.02 -18.78
CA PHE A 400 -3.20 26.78 -18.72
C PHE A 400 -3.69 27.23 -20.10
N LYS A 401 -2.79 27.74 -20.96
CA LYS A 401 -3.15 28.11 -22.32
C LYS A 401 -3.68 26.93 -23.13
N VAL A 402 -3.09 25.75 -23.02
CA VAL A 402 -3.58 24.56 -23.73
C VAL A 402 -4.96 24.12 -23.19
N LEU A 403 -5.19 24.22 -21.89
CA LEU A 403 -6.49 23.88 -21.28
C LEU A 403 -7.62 24.83 -21.73
N ASP A 404 -7.35 26.14 -21.78
CA ASP A 404 -8.29 27.16 -22.31
C ASP A 404 -8.52 27.00 -23.82
N ASP A 405 -7.46 26.87 -24.63
CA ASP A 405 -7.52 26.71 -26.10
C ASP A 405 -8.30 25.44 -26.55
N THR A 406 -8.39 24.41 -25.70
CA THR A 406 -8.99 23.11 -26.02
C THR A 406 -10.31 22.81 -25.30
N GLY A 407 -10.60 23.55 -24.21
CA GLY A 407 -11.80 23.39 -23.40
C GLY A 407 -11.82 22.10 -22.58
N VAL A 408 -10.68 21.67 -22.00
CA VAL A 408 -10.62 20.56 -21.04
C VAL A 408 -11.41 20.93 -19.78
N GLN A 409 -12.33 20.06 -19.34
CA GLN A 409 -13.20 20.36 -18.19
C GLN A 409 -12.64 19.88 -16.86
N LEU A 410 -11.79 18.84 -16.87
CA LEU A 410 -11.15 18.28 -15.68
C LEU A 410 -9.67 17.98 -15.96
N PHE A 411 -8.81 18.47 -15.07
CA PHE A 411 -7.44 18.03 -14.91
C PHE A 411 -7.36 17.29 -13.58
N ILE A 412 -6.83 16.07 -13.57
CA ILE A 412 -6.71 15.27 -12.34
C ILE A 412 -5.28 14.76 -12.18
N ASN A 413 -4.75 14.83 -10.95
CA ASN A 413 -3.36 14.56 -10.63
C ASN A 413 -3.19 13.93 -9.24
N GLY A 414 -2.01 13.35 -9.02
CA GLY A 414 -1.53 12.88 -7.73
C GLY A 414 -0.44 13.81 -7.20
N HIS A 415 0.69 13.21 -6.82
CA HIS A 415 1.95 13.80 -6.33
C HIS A 415 1.87 14.53 -4.98
N THR A 416 0.93 15.48 -4.83
CA THR A 416 0.65 15.97 -3.47
C THR A 416 -0.14 14.88 -2.77
N HIS A 417 0.38 14.32 -1.68
CA HIS A 417 -0.25 13.20 -0.97
C HIS A 417 -1.49 13.63 -0.15
N ALA A 418 -2.43 14.28 -0.83
CA ALA A 418 -3.54 15.00 -0.26
C ALA A 418 -4.69 15.07 -1.27
N GLU A 419 -5.78 15.67 -0.85
CA GLU A 419 -7.04 15.68 -1.59
C GLU A 419 -7.55 17.12 -1.73
N SER A 420 -7.80 17.58 -2.95
CA SER A 420 -8.31 18.93 -3.21
C SER A 420 -9.13 19.04 -4.49
N HIS A 421 -9.82 20.16 -4.63
CA HIS A 421 -10.55 20.54 -5.83
C HIS A 421 -10.47 22.05 -6.02
N GLU A 422 -9.97 22.48 -7.18
CA GLU A 422 -9.91 23.88 -7.59
C GLU A 422 -10.70 24.14 -8.88
N TYR A 423 -10.89 25.42 -9.19
CA TYR A 423 -11.51 25.88 -10.42
C TYR A 423 -10.72 27.04 -11.05
N GLY A 424 -10.33 26.88 -12.31
CA GLY A 424 -9.72 27.94 -13.12
C GLY A 424 -10.77 28.84 -13.78
N ASP A 425 -10.48 30.14 -13.89
CA ASP A 425 -11.35 31.10 -14.59
C ASP A 425 -11.48 30.80 -16.10
N PHE A 426 -10.60 29.96 -16.66
CA PHE A 426 -10.64 29.33 -17.99
C PHE A 426 -11.51 28.05 -18.04
N LYS A 427 -12.31 27.80 -17.01
CA LYS A 427 -13.35 26.77 -16.89
C LYS A 427 -12.91 25.31 -16.69
N THR A 428 -11.61 25.03 -16.59
CA THR A 428 -11.12 23.72 -16.14
C THR A 428 -11.22 23.59 -14.61
N HIS A 429 -11.72 22.46 -14.14
CA HIS A 429 -11.57 22.04 -12.75
C HIS A 429 -10.25 21.28 -12.57
N PHE A 430 -9.58 21.50 -11.45
CA PHE A 430 -8.41 20.72 -11.04
C PHE A 430 -8.80 19.84 -9.85
N VAL A 431 -8.32 18.61 -9.81
CA VAL A 431 -8.49 17.69 -8.68
C VAL A 431 -7.13 17.09 -8.34
N THR A 432 -6.67 17.31 -7.12
CA THR A 432 -5.54 16.55 -6.57
C THR A 432 -6.10 15.38 -5.77
N ASN A 433 -5.64 14.17 -6.08
CA ASN A 433 -6.03 12.92 -5.46
C ASN A 433 -4.81 12.00 -5.31
N GLY A 434 -3.87 12.42 -4.47
CA GLY A 434 -2.63 11.69 -4.15
C GLY A 434 -2.67 10.93 -2.82
N ALA A 435 -3.84 10.76 -2.19
CA ALA A 435 -3.99 9.94 -0.99
C ALA A 435 -4.61 8.56 -1.30
N GLY A 436 -4.19 7.90 -2.39
CA GLY A 436 -4.59 6.53 -2.71
C GLY A 436 -3.99 5.45 -1.81
N GLY A 437 -2.99 5.81 -1.00
CA GLY A 437 -2.52 4.98 0.12
C GLY A 437 -1.15 4.33 -0.06
N GLY A 438 -0.33 4.74 -1.03
CA GLY A 438 1.07 4.30 -1.19
C GLY A 438 2.01 4.94 -0.16
N ILE A 439 1.66 6.14 0.31
CA ILE A 439 2.47 6.99 1.18
C ILE A 439 1.61 7.73 2.23
N GLN A 440 2.25 8.55 3.05
CA GLN A 440 1.67 9.35 4.12
C GLN A 440 0.69 10.37 3.53
N SER A 441 -0.60 10.32 3.91
CA SER A 441 -1.54 11.40 3.60
C SER A 441 -1.20 12.63 4.46
N GLU A 442 -1.22 13.80 3.82
CA GLU A 442 -0.86 15.12 4.37
C GLU A 442 -1.95 16.15 4.06
N SER A 443 -1.69 17.43 4.37
CA SER A 443 -2.62 18.54 4.11
C SER A 443 -2.07 19.46 3.03
N ILE A 444 -2.90 19.78 2.04
CA ILE A 444 -2.58 20.70 0.94
C ILE A 444 -3.08 22.12 1.25
N GLY A 445 -2.33 23.12 0.81
CA GLY A 445 -2.67 24.54 0.97
C GLY A 445 -3.53 25.08 -0.17
N SER A 446 -3.85 26.38 -0.12
CA SER A 446 -4.33 27.11 -1.31
C SER A 446 -3.23 27.21 -2.38
N PRO A 447 -3.60 27.40 -3.67
CA PRO A 447 -2.64 27.70 -4.73
C PRO A 447 -1.67 28.83 -4.37
N PRO A 448 -0.41 28.80 -4.86
CA PRO A 448 0.60 29.82 -4.59
C PRO A 448 0.11 31.25 -4.91
N PRO A 449 0.56 32.30 -4.21
CA PRO A 449 0.01 33.67 -4.36
C PRO A 449 0.12 34.29 -5.76
N TYR A 450 0.94 33.75 -6.66
CA TYR A 450 1.01 34.17 -8.07
C TYR A 450 -0.10 33.58 -8.95
N VAL A 451 -0.81 32.53 -8.49
CA VAL A 451 -1.87 31.85 -9.24
C VAL A 451 -3.22 32.57 -9.03
N THR A 452 -3.37 33.76 -9.63
CA THR A 452 -4.58 34.58 -9.42
C THR A 452 -5.84 34.09 -10.13
N ASN A 453 -5.69 33.15 -11.07
CA ASN A 453 -6.73 32.65 -11.98
C ASN A 453 -7.34 31.29 -11.57
N VAL A 454 -6.78 30.59 -10.58
CA VAL A 454 -7.30 29.32 -10.03
C VAL A 454 -7.72 29.53 -8.57
N LYS A 455 -8.87 28.97 -8.18
CA LYS A 455 -9.50 29.19 -6.87
C LYS A 455 -9.86 27.86 -6.22
N THR A 456 -9.46 27.65 -4.96
CA THR A 456 -9.87 26.49 -4.15
C THR A 456 -11.39 26.42 -4.03
N VAL A 457 -11.94 25.23 -4.26
CA VAL A 457 -13.36 24.88 -4.03
C VAL A 457 -13.49 23.98 -2.80
N TRP A 458 -12.58 23.02 -2.63
CA TRP A 458 -12.51 22.10 -1.48
C TRP A 458 -11.08 21.63 -1.21
N ILE A 459 -10.80 21.28 0.06
CA ILE A 459 -9.58 20.63 0.54
C ILE A 459 -10.03 19.53 1.53
N GLY A 460 -9.43 18.35 1.45
CA GLY A 460 -9.72 17.22 2.35
C GLY A 460 -9.32 17.49 3.79
N ALA A 461 -10.26 17.33 4.72
CA ALA A 461 -10.03 17.53 6.15
C ALA A 461 -9.22 16.38 6.77
N ASP A 462 -8.36 16.72 7.75
CA ASP A 462 -7.62 15.78 8.60
C ASP A 462 -6.74 14.74 7.88
N ALA A 463 -6.22 15.09 6.70
CA ALA A 463 -5.40 14.23 5.83
C ALA A 463 -6.11 12.88 5.54
N PRO A 464 -7.16 12.92 4.69
CA PRO A 464 -7.95 11.73 4.38
C PRO A 464 -7.20 10.83 3.39
N TYR A 465 -7.59 9.56 3.33
CA TYR A 465 -7.18 8.63 2.28
C TYR A 465 -8.39 8.29 1.41
N GLY A 466 -8.22 8.10 0.11
CA GLY A 466 -9.35 7.85 -0.77
C GLY A 466 -9.05 7.89 -2.26
N PHE A 467 -10.12 8.08 -3.02
CA PHE A 467 -10.17 8.08 -4.47
C PHE A 467 -11.38 8.89 -4.95
N PHE A 468 -11.39 9.29 -6.22
CA PHE A 468 -12.56 9.93 -6.83
C PHE A 468 -13.41 8.96 -7.65
N GLU A 469 -14.73 9.03 -7.47
CA GLU A 469 -15.71 8.53 -8.42
C GLU A 469 -16.01 9.60 -9.48
N LEU A 470 -15.95 9.24 -10.76
CA LEU A 470 -16.37 10.08 -11.88
C LEU A 470 -17.62 9.47 -12.52
N SER A 471 -18.67 10.25 -12.68
CA SER A 471 -19.94 9.84 -13.31
C SER A 471 -20.32 10.80 -14.43
N PHE A 472 -20.58 10.28 -15.63
CA PHE A 472 -20.79 11.10 -16.83
C PHE A 472 -22.23 11.02 -17.33
N ALA A 473 -22.84 12.19 -17.53
CA ALA A 473 -24.09 12.38 -18.25
C ALA A 473 -23.87 13.35 -19.42
N LYS A 474 -24.88 13.52 -20.28
CA LYS A 474 -24.77 14.34 -21.50
C LYS A 474 -24.56 15.83 -21.25
N GLU A 475 -25.10 16.35 -20.14
CA GLU A 475 -25.10 17.78 -19.82
C GLU A 475 -24.28 18.13 -18.58
N GLN A 476 -23.88 17.13 -17.77
CA GLN A 476 -23.01 17.31 -16.62
C GLN A 476 -22.19 16.06 -16.26
N MET A 477 -21.01 16.28 -15.70
CA MET A 477 -20.20 15.30 -14.97
C MET A 477 -20.42 15.51 -13.46
N ARG A 478 -20.47 14.41 -12.70
CA ARG A 478 -20.41 14.42 -11.24
C ARG A 478 -19.09 13.81 -10.78
N ILE A 479 -18.39 14.52 -9.91
CA ILE A 479 -17.22 14.00 -9.19
C ILE A 479 -17.58 13.81 -7.70
N ARG A 480 -17.09 12.74 -7.07
CA ARG A 480 -17.24 12.50 -5.62
C ARG A 480 -15.96 11.95 -5.02
N PHE A 481 -15.47 12.56 -3.95
CA PHE A 481 -14.37 11.97 -3.17
C PHE A 481 -14.92 10.94 -2.18
N ARG A 482 -14.27 9.78 -2.12
CA ARG A 482 -14.65 8.63 -1.28
C ARG A 482 -13.56 8.34 -0.25
N THR A 483 -13.96 8.26 1.01
CA THR A 483 -13.06 7.96 2.14
C THR A 483 -13.75 7.11 3.21
N PHE A 484 -13.03 6.79 4.27
CA PHE A 484 -13.49 6.00 5.43
C PHE A 484 -14.64 6.70 6.15
N ASP A 485 -15.70 5.95 6.48
CA ASP A 485 -16.74 6.41 7.41
C ASP A 485 -16.30 6.29 8.88
N GLU A 486 -17.16 6.76 9.79
CA GLU A 486 -16.94 6.75 11.25
C GLU A 486 -16.98 5.35 11.90
N ASN A 487 -17.26 4.28 11.12
CA ASN A 487 -17.33 2.91 11.63
C ASN A 487 -15.98 2.17 11.54
N TRP A 488 -15.00 2.75 10.85
CA TRP A 488 -13.64 2.22 10.78
C TRP A 488 -12.92 2.30 12.13
N LYS A 489 -12.21 1.22 12.49
CA LYS A 489 -11.29 1.20 13.65
C LYS A 489 -10.02 0.47 13.27
N PHE A 490 -8.88 1.14 13.30
CA PHE A 490 -7.62 0.59 12.79
C PHE A 490 -6.82 -0.04 13.93
N ASP A 491 -6.51 -1.33 13.81
CA ASP A 491 -5.71 -2.08 14.78
C ASP A 491 -4.31 -2.37 14.23
N LYS A 492 -3.36 -2.64 15.15
CA LYS A 492 -1.99 -3.04 14.84
C LYS A 492 -1.89 -4.20 13.85
N ASN A 493 -2.84 -5.13 13.91
CA ASN A 493 -2.99 -6.24 12.99
C ASN A 493 -4.15 -5.94 12.04
N ILE A 494 -3.88 -5.86 10.74
CA ILE A 494 -4.92 -5.58 9.72
C ILE A 494 -6.08 -6.60 9.73
N ALA A 495 -5.88 -7.82 10.23
CA ALA A 495 -6.95 -8.80 10.40
C ALA A 495 -7.90 -8.52 11.58
N ASN A 496 -7.53 -7.59 12.48
CA ASN A 496 -8.37 -7.08 13.56
C ASN A 496 -9.03 -5.72 13.20
N THR A 497 -8.52 -5.01 12.19
CA THR A 497 -9.05 -3.70 11.74
C THR A 497 -10.51 -3.83 11.36
N VAL A 498 -11.38 -3.12 12.08
CA VAL A 498 -12.82 -3.10 11.83
C VAL A 498 -13.05 -2.24 10.60
N ARG A 499 -13.47 -2.88 9.49
CA ARG A 499 -13.82 -2.18 8.26
C ARG A 499 -15.21 -1.58 8.37
N GLY A 500 -15.29 -0.26 8.26
CA GLY A 500 -16.55 0.47 8.04
C GLY A 500 -16.94 0.53 6.57
N GLY A 501 -17.87 1.43 6.25
CA GLY A 501 -18.30 1.75 4.88
C GLY A 501 -17.45 2.84 4.23
N SER A 502 -17.98 3.41 3.15
CA SER A 502 -17.42 4.59 2.48
C SER A 502 -18.37 5.79 2.61
N LYS A 503 -17.88 6.91 3.16
CA LYS A 503 -18.58 8.21 3.10
C LYS A 503 -18.20 8.98 1.83
N VAL A 504 -19.07 9.93 1.46
CA VAL A 504 -18.78 10.97 0.47
C VAL A 504 -18.39 12.23 1.24
N ASP A 505 -17.14 12.68 1.12
CA ASP A 505 -16.67 13.90 1.81
C ASP A 505 -16.78 15.15 0.93
N HIS A 506 -16.67 14.97 -0.40
CA HIS A 506 -16.85 16.01 -1.41
C HIS A 506 -17.73 15.51 -2.55
N CYS A 507 -18.58 16.39 -3.08
CA CYS A 507 -19.53 16.09 -4.16
C CYS A 507 -19.71 17.34 -5.04
N TRP A 508 -19.35 17.28 -6.32
CA TRP A 508 -19.47 18.43 -7.22
C TRP A 508 -20.06 18.10 -8.60
N LEU A 509 -20.81 19.05 -9.17
CA LEU A 509 -21.43 18.97 -10.50
C LEU A 509 -20.81 19.98 -11.46
N ILE A 510 -20.30 19.47 -12.57
CA ILE A 510 -19.60 20.20 -13.63
C ILE A 510 -20.47 20.12 -14.91
N PRO A 511 -21.10 21.20 -15.38
CA PRO A 511 -21.93 21.21 -16.59
C PRO A 511 -21.10 21.32 -17.86
N VAL A 512 -21.66 20.88 -18.99
CA VAL A 512 -20.97 20.87 -20.28
C VAL A 512 -20.75 22.29 -20.82
N LEU A 513 -19.55 22.57 -21.35
CA LEU A 513 -19.09 23.94 -21.68
C LEU A 513 -19.94 24.68 -22.72
N ALA A 514 -20.75 23.97 -23.51
CA ALA A 514 -21.63 24.54 -24.53
C ALA A 514 -22.70 25.49 -23.96
N SER A 515 -22.86 25.57 -22.63
CA SER A 515 -23.70 26.58 -21.99
C SER A 515 -23.11 27.12 -20.69
N ARG A 516 -22.82 28.44 -20.65
CA ARG A 516 -23.04 29.42 -19.54
C ARG A 516 -21.99 30.56 -19.45
N PRO A 517 -22.34 31.67 -18.77
CA PRO A 517 -21.42 32.60 -18.10
C PRO A 517 -20.61 31.95 -16.95
N LYS A 518 -19.66 32.70 -16.36
CA LYS A 518 -18.58 32.24 -15.46
C LYS A 518 -18.96 31.49 -14.15
N HIS A 519 -20.24 31.38 -13.76
CA HIS A 519 -20.63 30.92 -12.41
C HIS A 519 -21.72 29.86 -12.47
N SER A 520 -21.34 28.63 -12.84
CA SER A 520 -22.25 27.58 -13.30
C SER A 520 -22.27 26.29 -12.48
N HIS A 521 -21.30 26.12 -11.58
CA HIS A 521 -21.00 24.85 -10.94
C HIS A 521 -21.55 24.83 -9.51
N ALA A 522 -21.86 23.66 -8.98
CA ALA A 522 -22.50 23.55 -7.68
C ALA A 522 -22.12 22.26 -6.94
N PRO A 523 -22.20 22.24 -5.60
CA PRO A 523 -22.20 21.00 -4.84
C PRO A 523 -23.32 20.08 -5.32
N CYS A 524 -23.04 18.78 -5.44
CA CYS A 524 -24.13 17.81 -5.37
C CYS A 524 -24.51 17.54 -3.92
N ASP A 525 -25.74 17.06 -3.74
CA ASP A 525 -26.23 16.60 -2.45
C ASP A 525 -25.45 15.33 -2.06
N ALA A 526 -24.62 15.42 -1.02
CA ALA A 526 -23.82 14.29 -0.54
C ALA A 526 -24.68 13.13 0.00
N SER A 527 -25.96 13.39 0.32
CA SER A 527 -26.94 12.38 0.72
C SER A 527 -27.77 11.81 -0.44
N ALA A 528 -27.62 12.33 -1.67
CA ALA A 528 -28.27 11.75 -2.84
C ALA A 528 -27.73 10.33 -3.09
N PRO A 529 -28.59 9.30 -2.99
CA PRO A 529 -28.13 7.92 -2.90
C PRO A 529 -27.54 7.43 -4.22
N THR A 530 -26.76 6.34 -4.16
CA THR A 530 -26.33 5.61 -5.36
C THR A 530 -27.47 4.87 -6.06
N ALA A 531 -28.63 4.71 -5.40
CA ALA A 531 -29.91 4.33 -6.01
C ALA A 531 -31.09 5.00 -5.28
N GLU A 532 -32.00 5.64 -6.02
CA GLU A 532 -33.26 6.18 -5.46
C GLU A 532 -34.33 5.05 -5.31
N PRO A 533 -35.42 5.21 -4.54
CA PRO A 533 -35.33 5.05 -3.09
C PRO A 533 -36.48 4.23 -2.46
N HIS A 534 -36.23 3.64 -1.29
CA HIS A 534 -37.28 3.28 -0.32
C HIS A 534 -36.93 3.85 1.07
N ALA A 535 -37.94 4.29 1.84
CA ALA A 535 -37.76 5.35 2.82
C ALA A 535 -38.32 5.05 4.22
N CYS A 536 -37.55 5.44 5.25
CA CYS A 536 -37.91 5.83 6.63
C CYS A 536 -36.57 6.10 7.38
N GLY A 537 -36.48 6.85 8.49
CA GLY A 537 -37.48 7.60 9.26
C GLY A 537 -36.97 7.90 10.68
N HIS A 538 -36.43 9.11 10.92
CA HIS A 538 -35.95 9.63 12.22
C HIS A 538 -37.11 10.08 13.15
N ARG A 539 -37.02 10.37 14.47
CA ARG A 539 -35.96 10.53 15.54
C ARG A 539 -36.69 10.46 16.94
N PRO A 540 -36.26 11.04 18.10
CA PRO A 540 -35.00 11.06 18.88
C PRO A 540 -35.22 10.70 20.40
N HIS A 541 -34.42 11.29 21.34
CA HIS A 541 -34.49 11.37 22.83
C HIS A 541 -33.69 10.30 23.64
N ASP A 542 -32.98 10.59 24.76
CA ASP A 542 -32.60 11.86 25.47
C ASP A 542 -31.37 11.69 26.42
N GLU A 543 -30.99 12.75 27.17
CA GLU A 543 -29.85 12.98 28.11
C GLU A 543 -29.74 11.96 29.30
N VAL A 544 -28.68 11.80 30.13
CA VAL A 544 -27.85 12.66 31.05
C VAL A 544 -26.57 11.83 31.47
N GLY A 545 -25.41 12.25 32.04
CA GLY A 545 -24.92 13.44 32.78
C GLY A 545 -23.38 13.47 33.03
N CYS A 546 -22.88 13.70 34.27
CA CYS A 546 -21.47 14.11 34.58
C CYS A 546 -20.85 13.68 35.95
N ALA A 547 -19.54 13.97 36.16
CA ALA A 547 -18.72 14.07 37.41
C ALA A 547 -17.96 12.81 37.94
N ALA A 548 -16.82 12.87 38.67
CA ALA A 548 -15.71 13.86 38.84
C ALA A 548 -14.50 13.23 39.63
N GLU A 549 -13.32 13.88 39.69
CA GLU A 549 -12.08 13.45 40.42
C GLU A 549 -12.06 13.81 41.94
N PRO A 550 -11.06 13.35 42.75
CA PRO A 550 -9.83 14.13 43.00
C PRO A 550 -8.51 13.29 43.24
N ALA A 551 -7.43 13.90 43.77
CA ALA A 551 -6.01 13.49 43.60
C ALA A 551 -5.13 13.33 44.90
N ASP A 552 -3.80 13.62 44.79
CA ASP A 552 -2.70 13.66 45.81
C ASP A 552 -1.97 12.33 46.23
N ALA A 553 -0.69 12.28 46.66
CA ALA A 553 0.53 13.13 46.46
C ALA A 553 1.84 12.48 47.06
N HIS A 554 3.05 12.96 46.67
CA HIS A 554 4.41 12.75 47.29
C HIS A 554 5.03 11.31 47.28
N ALA A 555 6.34 11.01 47.47
CA ALA A 555 7.61 11.74 47.75
C ALA A 555 8.83 11.05 47.04
N ALA A 556 10.11 11.37 47.36
CA ALA A 556 11.29 11.01 46.54
C ALA A 556 12.55 10.40 47.24
N ALA A 557 13.35 9.64 46.45
CA ALA A 557 14.78 9.21 46.63
C ALA A 557 15.16 8.30 47.84
N PRO A 558 16.33 7.59 47.86
CA PRO A 558 17.42 7.44 46.85
C PRO A 558 17.63 5.97 46.36
N ARG A 559 18.54 5.72 45.38
CA ARG A 559 18.75 4.35 44.81
C ARG A 559 20.15 3.88 44.32
N GLN A 560 21.12 4.77 44.09
CA GLN A 560 22.15 4.57 43.05
C GLN A 560 23.00 3.27 43.14
N GLU A 561 23.83 3.08 44.18
CA GLU A 561 24.83 1.98 44.31
C GLU A 561 24.29 0.53 44.24
N ARG A 562 22.97 0.31 44.18
CA ARG A 562 22.38 -1.03 44.05
C ARG A 562 21.94 -1.38 42.62
N ASP A 563 21.94 -0.42 41.70
CA ASP A 563 21.43 -0.65 40.34
C ASP A 563 22.51 -1.07 39.32
N GLU A 564 23.81 -0.74 39.51
CA GLU A 564 24.88 -1.11 38.57
C GLU A 564 25.14 -2.63 38.51
N ARG A 565 25.43 -3.31 39.62
CA ARG A 565 25.63 -4.79 39.66
C ARG A 565 24.43 -5.59 39.15
N ALA A 566 23.23 -5.09 39.39
CA ALA A 566 22.01 -5.70 38.88
C ALA A 566 21.86 -5.51 37.35
N SER A 567 22.56 -4.55 36.75
CA SER A 567 22.64 -4.34 35.30
C SER A 567 23.72 -5.21 34.64
N GLU A 568 24.89 -5.35 35.26
CA GLU A 568 25.93 -6.31 34.84
C GLU A 568 25.33 -7.74 34.75
N SER A 569 24.60 -8.16 35.79
CA SER A 569 23.92 -9.45 35.84
C SER A 569 22.92 -9.67 34.69
N LEU A 570 22.21 -8.61 34.25
CA LEU A 570 21.27 -8.66 33.12
C LEU A 570 21.99 -8.90 31.78
N VAL A 571 23.16 -8.29 31.55
CA VAL A 571 23.96 -8.51 30.33
C VAL A 571 24.54 -9.92 30.32
N ARG A 572 25.07 -10.40 31.46
CA ARG A 572 25.56 -11.79 31.58
C ARG A 572 24.43 -12.81 31.33
N ALA A 573 23.23 -12.55 31.83
CA ALA A 573 22.06 -13.38 31.55
C ALA A 573 21.68 -13.36 30.04
N PHE A 574 21.75 -12.21 29.37
CA PHE A 574 21.55 -12.13 27.92
C PHE A 574 22.58 -12.95 27.15
N LEU A 575 23.87 -12.85 27.48
CA LEU A 575 24.93 -13.59 26.79
C LEU A 575 24.73 -15.11 26.95
N SER A 576 24.40 -15.60 28.15
CA SER A 576 24.09 -17.02 28.37
C SER A 576 22.82 -17.48 27.62
N LEU A 577 21.81 -16.60 27.47
CA LEU A 577 20.63 -16.88 26.65
C LEU A 577 20.96 -16.96 25.15
N GLN A 578 22.00 -16.27 24.67
CA GLN A 578 22.49 -16.41 23.29
C GLN A 578 23.30 -17.69 23.09
N GLU A 579 24.11 -18.11 24.07
CA GLU A 579 24.74 -19.44 24.08
C GLU A 579 23.67 -20.54 24.02
N ARG A 580 22.59 -20.41 24.81
CA ARG A 580 21.44 -21.32 24.73
C ARG A 580 20.76 -21.27 23.37
N ARG A 581 20.65 -20.09 22.74
CA ARG A 581 20.08 -19.96 21.38
C ARG A 581 20.90 -20.68 20.32
N VAL A 582 22.24 -20.57 20.38
CA VAL A 582 23.16 -21.34 19.51
C VAL A 582 22.95 -22.84 19.67
N GLU A 583 22.75 -23.32 20.91
CA GLU A 583 22.46 -24.74 21.16
C GLU A 583 21.09 -25.18 20.62
N ILE A 584 20.06 -24.33 20.72
CA ILE A 584 18.76 -24.59 20.09
C ILE A 584 18.87 -24.64 18.56
N TYR A 585 19.74 -23.86 17.91
CA TYR A 585 20.02 -24.02 16.47
C TYR A 585 20.65 -25.37 16.13
N ARG A 586 21.59 -25.88 16.94
CA ARG A 586 22.17 -27.22 16.72
C ARG A 586 21.11 -28.31 16.82
N GLN A 587 20.26 -28.22 17.83
CA GLN A 587 19.12 -29.13 18.01
C GLN A 587 18.12 -29.02 16.86
N PHE A 588 17.88 -27.80 16.35
CA PHE A 588 17.04 -27.57 15.19
C PHE A 588 17.60 -28.25 13.94
N GLU A 589 18.86 -27.97 13.57
CA GLU A 589 19.47 -28.54 12.36
C GLU A 589 19.66 -30.06 12.42
N ALA A 590 20.03 -30.60 13.59
CA ALA A 590 20.21 -32.04 13.77
C ALA A 590 18.86 -32.77 13.79
N GLY A 591 17.91 -32.27 14.57
CA GLY A 591 16.58 -32.85 14.68
C GLY A 591 15.76 -32.73 13.40
N PHE A 592 15.91 -31.65 12.62
CA PHE A 592 15.30 -31.56 11.29
C PHE A 592 15.81 -32.70 10.39
N LYS A 593 17.14 -32.87 10.29
CA LYS A 593 17.76 -33.95 9.49
C LYS A 593 17.30 -35.35 9.93
N GLN A 594 17.14 -35.56 11.24
CA GLN A 594 16.69 -36.82 11.84
C GLN A 594 15.20 -37.09 11.65
N HIS A 595 14.35 -36.07 11.80
CA HIS A 595 12.90 -36.24 11.91
C HIS A 595 12.11 -35.91 10.64
N GLN A 596 12.67 -35.17 9.68
CA GLN A 596 11.99 -34.71 8.44
C GLN A 596 11.20 -35.80 7.67
N ALA A 597 11.67 -37.06 7.71
CA ALA A 597 11.03 -38.19 7.04
C ALA A 597 10.30 -39.14 8.02
N THR A 598 9.88 -38.64 9.19
CA THR A 598 9.31 -39.45 10.28
C THR A 598 7.99 -38.88 10.80
N ALA A 599 7.12 -39.75 11.35
CA ALA A 599 5.87 -39.32 11.96
C ALA A 599 6.05 -38.41 13.21
N GLY A 600 7.24 -38.41 13.83
CA GLY A 600 7.55 -37.56 14.99
C GLY A 600 7.91 -36.10 14.64
N PHE A 601 8.01 -35.75 13.35
CA PHE A 601 8.49 -34.44 12.91
C PHE A 601 7.70 -33.28 13.52
N GLN A 602 6.37 -33.37 13.50
CA GLN A 602 5.47 -32.33 13.99
C GLN A 602 5.64 -32.03 15.50
N SER A 603 5.96 -33.04 16.32
CA SER A 603 6.23 -32.86 17.75
C SER A 603 7.56 -32.14 17.97
N PHE A 604 8.63 -32.63 17.34
CA PHE A 604 9.95 -31.98 17.35
C PHE A 604 9.87 -30.50 16.90
N CYS A 605 9.12 -30.25 15.83
CA CYS A 605 8.81 -28.93 15.30
C CYS A 605 8.14 -27.99 16.33
N SER A 606 7.21 -28.53 17.11
CA SER A 606 6.50 -27.78 18.16
C SER A 606 7.42 -27.49 19.35
N GLU A 607 8.20 -28.49 19.77
CA GLU A 607 9.17 -28.40 20.88
C GLU A 607 10.28 -27.38 20.60
N ILE A 608 10.90 -27.43 19.40
CA ILE A 608 12.00 -26.52 19.05
C ILE A 608 11.53 -25.06 18.93
N THR A 609 10.29 -24.85 18.49
CA THR A 609 9.63 -23.53 18.47
C THR A 609 9.47 -22.96 19.88
N LEU A 610 8.95 -23.76 20.82
CA LEU A 610 8.78 -23.37 22.21
C LEU A 610 10.12 -22.95 22.83
N GLN A 611 11.21 -23.67 22.52
CA GLN A 611 12.56 -23.31 22.99
C GLN A 611 13.03 -21.95 22.47
N PHE A 612 12.96 -21.69 21.15
CA PHE A 612 13.35 -20.39 20.57
C PHE A 612 12.52 -19.23 21.15
N ALA A 613 11.22 -19.45 21.34
CA ALA A 613 10.31 -18.43 21.86
C ALA A 613 10.50 -18.16 23.36
N HIS A 614 10.85 -19.17 24.16
CA HIS A 614 11.18 -19.01 25.59
C HIS A 614 12.41 -18.11 25.76
N VAL A 615 13.50 -18.43 25.08
CA VAL A 615 14.74 -17.62 25.08
C VAL A 615 14.48 -16.20 24.55
N SER A 616 13.62 -16.06 23.54
CA SER A 616 13.20 -14.74 23.04
C SER A 616 12.42 -13.95 24.08
N ALA A 617 11.48 -14.57 24.80
CA ALA A 617 10.70 -13.89 25.84
C ALA A 617 11.58 -13.40 26.99
N GLN A 618 12.54 -14.23 27.43
CA GLN A 618 13.52 -13.86 28.46
C GLN A 618 14.38 -12.66 28.03
N ILE A 619 14.91 -12.66 26.79
CA ILE A 619 15.71 -11.55 26.27
C ILE A 619 14.89 -10.25 26.15
N ASN A 620 13.63 -10.30 25.70
CA ASN A 620 12.78 -9.09 25.68
C ASN A 620 12.51 -8.56 27.11
N GLY A 621 12.46 -9.44 28.11
CA GLY A 621 12.38 -9.05 29.54
C GLY A 621 13.65 -8.34 30.02
N ILE A 622 14.82 -8.85 29.64
CA ILE A 622 16.12 -8.20 29.92
C ILE A 622 16.20 -6.83 29.23
N GLU A 623 15.83 -6.74 27.96
CA GLU A 623 15.81 -5.50 27.17
C GLU A 623 14.96 -4.41 27.86
N GLY A 624 13.73 -4.73 28.26
CA GLY A 624 12.85 -3.81 28.99
C GLY A 624 13.36 -3.43 30.38
N THR A 625 14.09 -4.33 31.04
CA THR A 625 14.69 -4.06 32.36
C THR A 625 15.87 -3.10 32.23
N LEU A 626 16.78 -3.31 31.26
CA LEU A 626 17.88 -2.37 30.98
C LEU A 626 17.35 -1.00 30.55
N ARG A 627 16.33 -0.95 29.69
CA ARG A 627 15.75 0.32 29.24
C ARG A 627 15.07 1.10 30.38
N SER A 628 14.41 0.42 31.32
CA SER A 628 13.82 1.07 32.51
C SER A 628 14.84 1.48 33.58
N ARG A 629 16.10 1.04 33.44
CA ARG A 629 17.27 1.49 34.23
C ARG A 629 18.03 2.65 33.58
N GLY A 630 17.58 3.15 32.43
CA GLY A 630 18.25 4.21 31.67
C GLY A 630 19.35 3.73 30.73
N LEU A 631 19.69 2.44 30.73
CA LEU A 631 20.70 1.82 29.85
C LEU A 631 20.12 1.57 28.44
N ALA A 632 19.69 2.66 27.79
CA ALA A 632 18.97 2.63 26.52
C ALA A 632 19.84 2.13 25.36
N ALA A 633 21.11 2.58 25.27
CA ALA A 633 22.05 2.15 24.23
C ALA A 633 22.24 0.63 24.24
N LEU A 634 22.59 0.07 25.39
CA LEU A 634 22.74 -1.37 25.60
C LEU A 634 21.44 -2.14 25.33
N ALA A 635 20.28 -1.63 25.73
CA ALA A 635 18.98 -2.21 25.37
C ALA A 635 18.75 -2.21 23.84
N ASP A 636 19.19 -1.18 23.13
CA ASP A 636 19.12 -1.10 21.67
C ASP A 636 20.13 -2.02 20.97
N LEU A 637 21.29 -2.33 21.59
CA LEU A 637 22.19 -3.41 21.13
C LEU A 637 21.51 -4.78 21.25
N LEU A 638 20.92 -5.09 22.41
CA LEU A 638 20.14 -6.31 22.61
C LEU A 638 18.99 -6.42 21.60
N ARG A 639 18.34 -5.28 21.28
CA ARG A 639 17.30 -5.18 20.24
C ARG A 639 17.85 -5.49 18.84
N ARG A 640 18.98 -4.90 18.45
CA ARG A 640 19.67 -5.17 17.18
C ARG A 640 19.96 -6.68 17.04
N VAL A 641 20.45 -7.34 18.10
CA VAL A 641 20.67 -8.81 18.08
C VAL A 641 19.35 -9.58 17.93
N GLN A 642 18.25 -9.21 18.59
CA GLN A 642 16.96 -9.89 18.39
C GLN A 642 16.40 -9.75 16.98
N VAL A 643 16.67 -8.65 16.27
CA VAL A 643 16.29 -8.48 14.86
C VAL A 643 17.12 -9.40 13.96
N GLN A 644 18.45 -9.43 14.14
CA GLN A 644 19.32 -10.30 13.35
C GLN A 644 19.08 -11.79 13.62
N GLU A 645 18.82 -12.18 14.86
CA GLU A 645 18.44 -13.54 15.20
C GLU A 645 17.08 -13.97 14.62
N LYS A 646 16.15 -13.04 14.35
CA LYS A 646 14.93 -13.34 13.58
C LYS A 646 15.26 -13.66 12.13
N GLU A 647 16.09 -12.84 11.49
CA GLU A 647 16.55 -13.01 10.10
C GLU A 647 17.27 -14.35 9.92
N LYS A 648 18.17 -14.68 10.86
CA LYS A 648 18.89 -15.96 10.94
C LYS A 648 17.95 -17.16 11.05
N LEU A 649 16.93 -17.13 11.91
CA LEU A 649 16.01 -18.26 12.07
C LEU A 649 15.20 -18.54 10.79
N VAL A 650 14.78 -17.50 10.07
CA VAL A 650 14.11 -17.64 8.77
C VAL A 650 15.06 -18.27 7.75
N LEU A 651 16.29 -17.76 7.62
CA LEU A 651 17.29 -18.29 6.68
C LEU A 651 17.72 -19.73 7.00
N THR A 652 17.90 -20.09 8.28
CA THR A 652 18.16 -21.47 8.70
C THR A 652 17.03 -22.41 8.28
N SER A 653 15.77 -21.96 8.45
CA SER A 653 14.59 -22.76 8.08
C SER A 653 14.50 -22.96 6.56
N ALA A 654 14.70 -21.88 5.79
CA ALA A 654 14.76 -21.91 4.33
C ALA A 654 15.84 -22.87 3.82
N LEU A 655 17.05 -22.76 4.38
CA LEU A 655 18.20 -23.59 4.03
C LEU A 655 17.97 -25.08 4.34
N LEU A 656 17.27 -25.42 5.43
CA LEU A 656 16.92 -26.80 5.76
C LEU A 656 15.92 -27.38 4.76
N VAL A 657 14.89 -26.62 4.39
CA VAL A 657 13.89 -27.04 3.38
C VAL A 657 14.51 -27.16 1.98
N GLU A 658 15.35 -26.22 1.55
CA GLU A 658 15.98 -26.28 0.22
C GLU A 658 17.03 -27.41 0.13
N LYS A 659 17.77 -27.68 1.21
CA LYS A 659 18.66 -28.86 1.30
C LYS A 659 17.87 -30.17 1.29
N MET A 660 16.67 -30.21 1.88
CA MET A 660 15.74 -31.35 1.77
C MET A 660 15.27 -31.53 0.32
N ARG A 661 14.78 -30.46 -0.34
CA ARG A 661 14.36 -30.49 -1.76
C ARG A 661 15.47 -31.00 -2.69
N LEU A 662 16.72 -30.57 -2.49
CA LEU A 662 17.86 -31.05 -3.27
C LEU A 662 18.16 -32.54 -3.00
N ALA A 663 18.06 -32.99 -1.74
CA ALA A 663 18.23 -34.39 -1.38
C ALA A 663 17.09 -35.29 -1.88
N ASP A 664 15.88 -34.75 -2.05
CA ASP A 664 14.73 -35.45 -2.65
C ASP A 664 14.88 -35.54 -4.17
N GLN A 665 15.30 -34.44 -4.82
CA GLN A 665 15.62 -34.40 -6.25
C GLN A 665 16.68 -35.45 -6.64
N ALA A 666 17.72 -35.60 -5.80
CA ALA A 666 18.76 -36.63 -5.97
C ALA A 666 18.29 -38.07 -5.69
N ARG A 667 17.04 -38.26 -5.23
CA ARG A 667 16.39 -39.57 -5.00
C ARG A 667 15.27 -39.88 -6.00
N CYS A 668 14.98 -38.98 -6.94
CA CYS A 668 14.03 -39.24 -8.02
C CYS A 668 14.59 -40.26 -9.04
N PRO A 669 13.74 -41.11 -9.67
CA PRO A 669 14.20 -42.07 -10.69
C PRO A 669 14.77 -41.42 -11.96
N GLU A 670 14.29 -40.22 -12.30
CA GLU A 670 14.85 -39.34 -13.32
C GLU A 670 15.10 -37.96 -12.68
N PRO A 671 16.33 -37.65 -12.23
CA PRO A 671 16.68 -36.33 -11.70
C PRO A 671 16.68 -35.28 -12.82
N ASP A 672 16.05 -34.13 -12.57
CA ASP A 672 16.21 -32.94 -13.42
C ASP A 672 17.40 -32.11 -12.90
N ASP A 673 18.51 -32.16 -13.64
CA ASP A 673 19.76 -31.44 -13.37
C ASP A 673 19.58 -29.91 -13.34
N SER A 674 18.59 -29.37 -14.08
CA SER A 674 18.33 -27.93 -14.10
C SER A 674 17.68 -27.45 -12.80
N VAL A 675 16.79 -28.26 -12.22
CA VAL A 675 16.20 -28.04 -10.90
C VAL A 675 17.26 -28.23 -9.80
N ALA A 676 18.09 -29.27 -9.90
CA ALA A 676 19.21 -29.46 -8.96
C ALA A 676 20.15 -28.25 -8.95
N ALA A 677 20.61 -27.80 -10.13
CA ALA A 677 21.47 -26.63 -10.26
C ALA A 677 20.79 -25.31 -9.83
N LEU A 678 19.46 -25.20 -9.87
CA LEU A 678 18.73 -24.05 -9.28
C LEU A 678 18.75 -24.12 -7.75
N LEU A 679 18.44 -25.27 -7.15
CA LEU A 679 18.46 -25.48 -5.70
C LEU A 679 19.88 -25.31 -5.11
N GLU A 680 20.93 -25.77 -5.80
CA GLU A 680 22.32 -25.53 -5.38
C GLU A 680 22.67 -24.04 -5.34
N ARG A 681 22.31 -23.27 -6.39
CA ARG A 681 22.52 -21.81 -6.42
C ARG A 681 21.70 -21.09 -5.34
N SER A 682 20.48 -21.55 -5.08
CA SER A 682 19.62 -21.09 -3.99
C SER A 682 20.30 -21.28 -2.62
N ILE A 683 20.76 -22.51 -2.34
CA ILE A 683 21.48 -22.87 -1.11
C ILE A 683 22.77 -22.05 -0.94
N VAL A 684 23.58 -21.88 -2.00
CA VAL A 684 24.80 -21.07 -1.94
C VAL A 684 24.48 -19.60 -1.63
N SER A 685 23.43 -19.04 -2.25
CA SER A 685 22.99 -17.66 -2.00
C SER A 685 22.53 -17.47 -0.56
N MET A 686 21.62 -18.33 -0.07
CA MET A 686 21.12 -18.24 1.31
C MET A 686 22.20 -18.55 2.35
N CYS A 687 23.14 -19.45 2.09
CA CYS A 687 24.29 -19.69 2.98
C CYS A 687 25.13 -18.41 3.11
N LYS A 688 25.35 -17.66 2.02
CA LYS A 688 26.05 -16.35 2.07
C LYS A 688 25.26 -15.30 2.86
N GLN A 689 23.93 -15.26 2.69
CA GLN A 689 23.06 -14.37 3.46
C GLN A 689 23.09 -14.72 4.97
N GLN A 690 22.90 -16.00 5.31
CA GLN A 690 22.92 -16.52 6.68
C GLN A 690 24.27 -16.24 7.36
N GLN A 691 25.38 -16.43 6.65
CA GLN A 691 26.73 -16.11 7.13
C GLN A 691 26.88 -14.62 7.44
N ALA A 692 26.42 -13.73 6.54
CA ALA A 692 26.43 -12.29 6.78
C ALA A 692 25.54 -11.86 7.97
N VAL A 693 24.46 -12.59 8.26
CA VAL A 693 23.66 -12.38 9.49
C VAL A 693 24.42 -12.83 10.72
N ILE A 694 25.11 -13.98 10.66
CA ILE A 694 25.94 -14.49 11.76
C ILE A 694 27.10 -13.54 12.07
N GLU A 695 27.74 -12.97 11.05
CA GLU A 695 28.79 -11.95 11.20
C GLU A 695 28.26 -10.72 11.94
N ARG A 696 27.13 -10.14 11.49
CA ARG A 696 26.49 -9.01 12.18
C ARG A 696 26.04 -9.34 13.61
N ILE A 697 25.62 -10.57 13.88
CA ILE A 697 25.33 -11.02 15.26
C ILE A 697 26.61 -11.04 16.11
N ASN A 698 27.71 -11.55 15.58
CA ASN A 698 28.98 -11.62 16.31
C ASN A 698 29.55 -10.22 16.59
N GLU A 699 29.47 -9.30 15.62
CA GLU A 699 29.83 -7.89 15.80
C GLU A 699 29.04 -7.25 16.95
N LEU A 700 27.70 -7.39 16.93
CA LEU A 700 26.82 -6.89 17.99
C LEU A 700 27.08 -7.53 19.36
N LEU A 701 27.43 -8.82 19.39
CA LEU A 701 27.77 -9.51 20.64
C LEU A 701 29.12 -9.06 21.21
N GLU A 702 30.05 -8.61 20.36
CA GLU A 702 31.30 -8.00 20.81
C GLU A 702 31.10 -6.55 21.28
N GLU A 703 30.26 -5.77 20.57
CA GLU A 703 29.78 -4.44 21.00
C GLU A 703 29.19 -4.52 22.44
N ILE A 704 28.34 -5.52 22.69
CA ILE A 704 27.74 -5.80 24.02
C ILE A 704 28.77 -6.29 25.06
N ARG A 705 29.85 -6.97 24.65
CA ARG A 705 30.94 -7.38 25.58
C ARG A 705 31.82 -6.19 25.97
N MET A 706 32.06 -5.25 25.06
CA MET A 706 32.80 -4.02 25.37
C MET A 706 32.02 -3.14 26.33
N GLU A 707 30.72 -2.91 26.08
CA GLU A 707 29.85 -2.18 27.02
C GLU A 707 29.77 -2.87 28.40
N LEU A 708 29.81 -4.22 28.45
CA LEU A 708 29.89 -4.95 29.71
C LEU A 708 31.23 -4.74 30.45
N LEU A 709 32.34 -4.56 29.74
CA LEU A 709 33.63 -4.25 30.36
C LEU A 709 33.68 -2.81 30.89
N GLU A 710 33.06 -1.86 30.20
CA GLU A 710 32.92 -0.48 30.67
C GLU A 710 32.02 -0.40 31.92
N LEU A 711 30.89 -1.11 31.93
CA LEU A 711 30.02 -1.30 33.12
C LEU A 711 30.69 -2.01 34.32
N ILE A 712 31.89 -2.59 34.14
CA ILE A 712 32.70 -3.22 35.19
C ILE A 712 33.91 -2.34 35.57
N ALA A 713 34.28 -1.36 34.73
CA ALA A 713 35.42 -0.48 34.95
C ALA A 713 35.07 0.80 35.74
N ASP A 714 33.78 1.11 35.89
CA ASP A 714 33.24 2.20 36.73
C ASP A 714 32.90 1.74 38.19
N GLU A 715 33.23 0.49 38.59
CA GLU A 715 33.20 0.01 40.00
C GLU A 715 34.54 0.20 40.75
#